data_AF-A0A850BK90-F1
#
_entry.id   AF-A0A850BK90-F1
#
_cell.length_a   1.000
_cell.length_b   1.000
_cell.length_c   1.000
_cell.angle_alpha   90.00
_cell.angle_beta   90.00
_cell.angle_gamma   90.00
#
_symmetry.space_group_name_H-M   'P 1'
#
loop_
_entity.id
_entity.type
_entity.pdbx_description
1 polymer ?
#
loop_
_entity_poly.entity_id
_entity_poly.type
_entity_poly.pdbx_seq_one_letter_code
_entity_poly.pdbx_strand_id
1 'polypeptide(L)'
;MPDWTYHPFFKPLLFRLPAEPARRITLALLAMQAKTHPGRQLFRLFGHGMPPESVAAHALGLRFPCPIGVAQGIDTGAVAASVLQYLGAGFLVVGPAGARALPRRLATDPLRIDERHAIAVSPHASGVSARELAARVRASKDLAVPTGIALRGHGPELLEALQDAEDAASFFTLPPACAGDEPLLRALVNATKKPLVLRLPGDLEGRRLDDIVASAANAGVRGVIALAGIPCPLLPDGELTGPFLHAQSLAAIERIARRYGDTIDVIGSGGIMSPADALASLDAGAKLIELFEGLVFAGPGLPGRILHALEDRQERGLHSIPRARRAPPPAEVSDEQPIEIAAPKDSSPRIETSSTQEPSIPTKGWQLLAFTGLVLIGAGVGALGIAATVKMLPYDVQFLGMTADQLCEKNACRIVHFMAHDRVSFGGSIISIGFMYIYLAAGPLREGRAWAWWTLALSGAFGFGSFLTYLGYGYLDIWHGVATLLLLPFYLVGLFWARATLPGPKGIQTLLRPGAEAWLYSPAGMGRASLAFTALGMVLGGITIMGVGITSVFVPQDLAYMEITVAELNAVNPRLVPLIAHDRAGFGGGLFSGGLTVFFSLWCGAKPGEKWLWAALLCAGIVGFACAIGIHPIVGYTDFIHLAPAYAGAVTFLTGIVLLYRPLWRGDPTETRFPDL
;
A
#
# COMPACT_ATOMS: atom_id res chain seq x y z
N MET A 1 0.36 2.94 6.66
CA MET A 1 0.21 1.51 6.27
C MET A 1 -1.26 1.17 6.39
N PRO A 2 -1.94 0.83 5.29
CA PRO A 2 -3.37 0.55 5.32
C PRO A 2 -3.69 -0.77 6.03
N ASP A 3 -4.83 -0.83 6.73
CA ASP A 3 -5.30 -2.05 7.43
C ASP A 3 -5.38 -3.28 6.52
N TRP A 4 -5.75 -3.08 5.25
CA TRP A 4 -5.86 -4.14 4.24
C TRP A 4 -4.50 -4.78 3.91
N THR A 5 -3.38 -4.16 4.25
CA THR A 5 -2.05 -4.80 4.17
C THR A 5 -1.65 -5.43 5.51
N TYR A 6 -1.92 -4.73 6.61
CA TYR A 6 -1.45 -5.14 7.93
C TYR A 6 -2.09 -6.45 8.40
N HIS A 7 -3.43 -6.54 8.38
CA HIS A 7 -4.15 -7.69 8.92
C HIS A 7 -3.95 -9.00 8.14
N PRO A 8 -3.97 -9.02 6.80
CA PRO A 8 -3.83 -10.29 6.05
C PRO A 8 -2.38 -10.73 5.84
N PHE A 9 -1.40 -9.82 5.82
CA PHE A 9 -0.02 -10.17 5.47
C PHE A 9 0.98 -9.96 6.61
N PHE A 10 1.05 -8.75 7.19
CA PHE A 10 2.10 -8.43 8.16
C PHE A 10 1.80 -9.01 9.54
N LYS A 11 0.55 -8.89 10.03
CA LYS A 11 0.16 -9.37 11.35
C LYS A 11 0.38 -10.89 11.48
N PRO A 12 -0.04 -11.76 10.55
CA PRO A 12 0.18 -13.21 10.67
C PRO A 12 1.67 -13.58 10.66
N LEU A 13 2.52 -12.83 9.95
CA LEU A 13 3.96 -13.06 9.91
C LEU A 13 4.66 -12.57 11.18
N LEU A 14 4.40 -11.33 11.59
CA LEU A 14 5.00 -10.71 12.78
C LEU A 14 4.54 -11.39 14.07
N PHE A 15 3.34 -11.98 14.07
CA PHE A 15 2.83 -12.66 15.26
C PHE A 15 3.45 -14.05 15.47
N ARG A 16 4.12 -14.62 14.46
CA ARG A 16 4.93 -15.84 14.60
C ARG A 16 6.30 -15.60 15.23
N LEU A 17 6.71 -14.34 15.38
CA LEU A 17 7.97 -13.95 16.00
C LEU A 17 7.74 -13.52 17.46
N PRO A 18 8.73 -13.70 18.35
CA PRO A 18 8.72 -13.05 19.66
C PRO A 18 8.63 -11.52 19.50
N ALA A 19 8.03 -10.84 20.48
CA ALA A 19 7.62 -9.45 20.35
C ALA A 19 8.77 -8.49 20.03
N GLU A 20 9.93 -8.65 20.70
CA GLU A 20 11.08 -7.79 20.46
C GLU A 20 11.70 -7.95 19.06
N PRO A 21 12.02 -9.17 18.57
CA PRO A 21 12.39 -9.37 17.18
C PRO A 21 11.40 -8.77 16.19
N ALA A 22 10.09 -8.95 16.40
CA ALA A 22 9.05 -8.39 15.54
C ALA A 22 9.10 -6.85 15.53
N ARG A 23 9.19 -6.22 16.70
CA ARG A 23 9.33 -4.77 16.87
C ARG A 23 10.60 -4.26 16.18
N ARG A 24 11.75 -4.89 16.43
CA ARG A 24 13.05 -4.48 15.87
C ARG A 24 13.08 -4.57 14.34
N ILE A 25 12.53 -5.65 13.75
CA ILE A 25 12.40 -5.78 12.29
C ILE A 25 11.50 -4.67 11.74
N THR A 26 10.35 -4.45 12.38
CA THR A 26 9.39 -3.42 11.97
C THR A 26 10.04 -2.03 12.00
N LEU A 27 10.69 -1.67 13.11
CA LEU A 27 11.39 -0.41 13.26
C LEU A 27 12.58 -0.27 12.31
N ALA A 28 13.31 -1.36 11.99
CA ALA A 28 14.40 -1.31 11.03
C ALA A 28 13.90 -0.97 9.62
N LEU A 29 12.78 -1.57 9.18
CA LEU A 29 12.15 -1.26 7.90
C LEU A 29 11.62 0.19 7.87
N LEU A 30 10.98 0.64 8.95
CA LEU A 30 10.55 2.04 9.08
C LEU A 30 11.75 2.99 9.10
N ALA A 31 12.85 2.64 9.76
CA ALA A 31 14.06 3.44 9.82
C ALA A 31 14.72 3.60 8.44
N MET A 32 14.69 2.56 7.59
CA MET A 32 15.14 2.68 6.19
C MET A 32 14.35 3.74 5.43
N GLN A 33 13.04 3.79 5.64
CA GLN A 33 12.16 4.79 5.04
C GLN A 33 12.39 6.18 5.66
N ALA A 34 12.56 6.26 6.98
CA ALA A 34 12.82 7.48 7.73
C ALA A 34 14.11 8.20 7.29
N LYS A 35 15.16 7.45 6.92
CA LYS A 35 16.46 8.02 6.54
C LYS A 35 16.43 8.80 5.23
N THR A 36 15.59 8.41 4.27
CA THR A 36 15.60 8.98 2.91
C THR A 36 14.40 9.89 2.69
N HIS A 37 14.59 11.02 1.99
CA HIS A 37 13.46 11.91 1.66
C HIS A 37 12.39 11.18 0.81
N PRO A 38 12.74 10.41 -0.25
CA PRO A 38 11.76 9.61 -0.98
C PRO A 38 11.03 8.59 -0.11
N GLY A 39 11.73 7.94 0.82
CA GLY A 39 11.11 7.00 1.77
C GLY A 39 10.08 7.66 2.68
N ARG A 40 10.40 8.84 3.23
CA ARG A 40 9.45 9.63 4.03
C ARG A 40 8.25 10.11 3.22
N GLN A 41 8.46 10.57 1.98
CA GLN A 41 7.35 10.95 1.09
C GLN A 41 6.46 9.76 0.74
N LEU A 42 7.06 8.59 0.46
CA LEU A 42 6.31 7.37 0.18
C LEU A 42 5.49 6.94 1.41
N PHE A 43 6.08 6.97 2.61
CA PHE A 43 5.35 6.65 3.82
C PHE A 43 4.22 7.64 4.08
N ARG A 44 4.44 8.94 3.86
CA ARG A 44 3.41 9.97 3.95
C ARG A 44 2.25 9.71 2.99
N LEU A 45 2.52 9.26 1.77
CA LEU A 45 1.49 8.94 0.77
C LEU A 45 0.60 7.75 1.16
N PHE A 46 1.18 6.73 1.84
CA PHE A 46 0.45 5.54 2.32
C PHE A 46 0.07 5.60 3.81
N GLY A 47 0.38 6.71 4.46
CA GLY A 47 -0.04 7.04 5.81
C GLY A 47 -1.43 7.68 5.80
N HIS A 48 -1.86 8.16 6.96
CA HIS A 48 -3.07 8.95 7.10
C HIS A 48 -2.80 10.45 6.92
N GLY A 49 -1.55 10.82 6.60
CA GLY A 49 -1.13 12.20 6.46
C GLY A 49 -0.93 12.89 7.81
N MET A 50 -0.90 14.22 7.78
CA MET A 50 -0.92 15.04 8.99
C MET A 50 -2.37 15.31 9.38
N PRO A 51 -2.72 15.31 10.68
CA PRO A 51 -4.07 15.66 11.12
C PRO A 51 -4.50 17.05 10.64
N PRO A 52 -5.78 17.27 10.28
CA PRO A 52 -6.26 18.61 9.96
C PRO A 52 -6.31 19.50 11.20
N GLU A 53 -6.28 20.81 10.99
CA GLU A 53 -6.30 21.78 12.10
C GLU A 53 -7.60 21.75 12.92
N SER A 54 -8.70 21.26 12.37
CA SER A 54 -10.01 21.21 13.03
C SER A 54 -9.99 20.39 14.32
N VAL A 55 -9.18 19.33 14.38
CA VAL A 55 -9.10 18.42 15.53
C VAL A 55 -7.94 18.73 16.48
N ALA A 56 -7.29 19.89 16.33
CA ALA A 56 -6.16 20.28 17.17
C ALA A 56 -6.54 20.32 18.67
N ALA A 57 -5.59 19.90 19.52
CA ALA A 57 -5.78 19.83 20.96
C ALA A 57 -4.75 20.70 21.69
N HIS A 58 -5.15 21.26 22.83
CA HIS A 58 -4.28 22.02 23.73
C HIS A 58 -4.20 21.33 25.08
N ALA A 59 -2.99 20.92 25.45
CA ALA A 59 -2.70 20.25 26.71
C ALA A 59 -1.23 20.50 27.07
N LEU A 60 -0.87 20.38 28.35
CA LEU A 60 0.48 20.56 28.86
C LEU A 60 1.09 21.96 28.58
N GLY A 61 0.26 22.95 28.24
CA GLY A 61 0.74 24.25 27.73
C GLY A 61 1.28 24.20 26.29
N LEU A 62 1.06 23.11 25.57
CA LEU A 62 1.49 22.86 24.20
C LEU A 62 0.28 22.73 23.27
N ARG A 63 0.51 22.98 21.96
CA ARG A 63 -0.45 22.70 20.89
C ARG A 63 -0.09 21.37 20.22
N PHE A 64 -1.08 20.52 20.06
CA PHE A 64 -0.99 19.23 19.37
C PHE A 64 -1.88 19.25 18.12
N PRO A 65 -1.39 18.77 16.95
CA PRO A 65 -2.21 18.68 15.74
C PRO A 65 -3.50 17.88 15.90
N CYS A 66 -3.50 16.87 16.77
CA CYS A 66 -4.68 16.15 17.21
C CYS A 66 -4.41 15.54 18.60
N PRO A 67 -5.43 15.05 19.34
CA PRO A 67 -5.22 14.50 20.67
C PRO A 67 -4.60 13.08 20.68
N ILE A 68 -4.25 12.53 19.52
CA ILE A 68 -3.85 11.12 19.37
C ILE A 68 -2.33 10.98 19.45
N GLY A 69 -1.82 10.22 20.40
CA GLY A 69 -0.39 9.96 20.60
C GLY A 69 0.01 8.51 20.35
N VAL A 70 1.27 8.30 19.97
CA VAL A 70 1.92 6.99 20.03
C VAL A 70 2.67 6.88 21.36
N ALA A 71 2.33 5.87 22.16
CA ALA A 71 2.90 5.68 23.49
C ALA A 71 4.38 5.25 23.47
N GLN A 72 5.03 5.39 24.61
CA GLN A 72 6.35 4.82 24.86
C GLN A 72 6.37 3.30 24.62
N GLY A 73 7.54 2.75 24.29
CA GLY A 73 7.70 1.32 24.02
C GLY A 73 7.40 0.91 22.57
N ILE A 74 6.81 1.77 21.73
CA ILE A 74 6.73 1.51 20.29
C ILE A 74 8.08 1.81 19.63
N ASP A 75 8.56 3.04 19.71
CA ASP A 75 9.88 3.45 19.20
C ASP A 75 10.81 3.78 20.38
N THR A 76 11.46 2.74 20.92
CA THR A 76 12.35 2.86 22.07
C THR A 76 13.65 3.58 21.77
N GLY A 77 13.97 3.79 20.49
CA GLY A 77 15.25 4.34 20.05
C GLY A 77 15.15 5.56 19.16
N ALA A 78 13.96 6.16 18.99
CA ALA A 78 13.68 7.26 18.07
C ALA A 78 14.20 7.03 16.64
N VAL A 79 14.09 5.80 16.14
CA VAL A 79 14.62 5.43 14.80
C VAL A 79 13.60 5.62 13.69
N ALA A 80 12.32 5.72 14.04
CA ALA A 80 11.19 5.79 13.11
C ALA A 80 10.26 7.00 13.38
N ALA A 81 10.60 7.88 14.33
CA ALA A 81 9.78 9.04 14.69
C ALA A 81 9.31 9.89 13.49
N SER A 82 10.20 10.15 12.53
CA SER A 82 9.87 10.97 11.35
C SER A 82 8.85 10.34 10.40
N VAL A 83 8.63 9.03 10.47
CA VAL A 83 7.58 8.35 9.69
C VAL A 83 6.34 8.05 10.54
N LEU A 84 6.51 7.69 11.82
CA LEU A 84 5.40 7.33 12.71
C LEU A 84 4.37 8.46 12.87
N GLN A 85 4.79 9.73 12.81
CA GLN A 85 3.88 10.88 12.82
C GLN A 85 2.80 10.82 11.72
N TYR A 86 3.13 10.26 10.54
CA TYR A 86 2.22 10.17 9.40
C TYR A 86 1.18 9.05 9.52
N LEU A 87 1.14 8.33 10.64
CA LEU A 87 0.04 7.42 10.96
C LEU A 87 -1.24 8.18 11.38
N GLY A 88 -1.20 9.51 11.45
CA GLY A 88 -2.28 10.35 11.99
C GLY A 88 -2.06 10.70 13.46
N ALA A 89 -0.82 10.60 13.95
CA ALA A 89 -0.48 10.93 15.32
C ALA A 89 -0.24 12.44 15.46
N GLY A 90 -0.79 13.04 16.51
CA GLY A 90 -0.54 14.42 16.93
C GLY A 90 0.67 14.56 17.84
N PHE A 91 1.15 13.48 18.45
CA PHE A 91 2.43 13.45 19.17
C PHE A 91 3.01 12.04 19.24
N LEU A 92 4.28 11.96 19.60
CA LEU A 92 5.00 10.71 19.81
C LEU A 92 5.67 10.72 21.18
N VAL A 93 5.68 9.60 21.88
CA VAL A 93 6.50 9.39 23.07
C VAL A 93 7.54 8.31 22.77
N VAL A 94 8.80 8.70 22.67
CA VAL A 94 9.92 7.79 22.41
C VAL A 94 10.58 7.31 23.70
N GLY A 95 11.29 6.20 23.65
CA GLY A 95 11.93 5.60 24.82
C GLY A 95 11.11 4.44 25.44
N PRO A 96 11.33 4.09 26.71
CA PRO A 96 12.02 4.87 27.74
C PRO A 96 13.57 4.86 27.67
N ALA A 97 14.19 5.93 28.14
CA ALA A 97 15.64 6.10 28.24
C ALA A 97 16.06 6.54 29.66
N GLY A 98 17.24 6.09 30.11
CA GLY A 98 17.82 6.50 31.38
C GLY A 98 19.20 7.15 31.19
N ALA A 99 19.86 7.55 32.27
CA ALA A 99 21.21 8.14 32.21
C ALA A 99 22.20 7.23 31.45
N ARG A 100 22.06 5.91 31.65
CA ARG A 100 22.85 4.89 30.96
C ARG A 100 21.97 3.98 30.10
N ALA A 101 22.57 3.48 29.02
CA ALA A 101 21.95 2.44 28.22
C ALA A 101 21.83 1.15 29.03
N LEU A 102 20.70 0.45 28.87
CA LEU A 102 20.49 -0.86 29.46
C LEU A 102 20.50 -1.93 28.36
N PRO A 103 21.45 -2.88 28.40
CA PRO A 103 21.45 -3.99 27.47
C PRO A 103 20.25 -4.91 27.72
N ARG A 104 19.86 -5.65 26.70
CA ARG A 104 18.75 -6.59 26.81
C ARG A 104 19.12 -7.73 27.76
N ARG A 105 18.38 -7.87 28.86
CA ARG A 105 18.61 -8.90 29.87
C ARG A 105 17.83 -10.18 29.58
N LEU A 106 16.56 -10.08 29.20
CA LEU A 106 15.68 -11.23 28.94
C LEU A 106 15.30 -11.34 27.46
N ALA A 107 15.36 -12.57 26.94
CA ALA A 107 14.97 -12.89 25.56
C ALA A 107 13.46 -12.76 25.31
N THR A 108 12.66 -12.71 26.37
CA THR A 108 11.19 -12.60 26.34
C THR A 108 10.69 -11.17 26.57
N ASP A 109 11.57 -10.19 26.81
CA ASP A 109 11.15 -8.79 27.01
C ASP A 109 11.06 -8.02 25.67
N PRO A 110 9.94 -7.32 25.38
CA PRO A 110 8.66 -7.41 26.06
C PRO A 110 7.92 -8.73 25.71
N LEU A 111 7.04 -9.18 26.61
CA LEU A 111 6.25 -10.39 26.42
C LEU A 111 4.89 -10.02 25.82
N ARG A 112 4.50 -10.67 24.72
CA ARG A 112 3.18 -10.49 24.10
C ARG A 112 2.29 -11.68 24.42
N ILE A 113 1.09 -11.42 24.94
CA ILE A 113 0.08 -12.43 25.30
C ILE A 113 -1.09 -12.27 24.32
N ASP A 114 -1.02 -13.02 23.22
CA ASP A 114 -1.88 -12.82 22.05
C ASP A 114 -3.37 -13.02 22.37
N GLU A 115 -3.70 -14.04 23.16
CA GLU A 115 -5.09 -14.39 23.54
C GLU A 115 -5.80 -13.29 24.34
N ARG A 116 -5.03 -12.46 25.05
CA ARG A 116 -5.55 -11.35 25.87
C ARG A 116 -5.34 -9.99 25.22
N HIS A 117 -4.76 -9.96 24.02
CA HIS A 117 -4.25 -8.73 23.39
C HIS A 117 -3.43 -7.87 24.37
N ALA A 118 -2.58 -8.53 25.16
CA ALA A 118 -1.86 -7.90 26.25
C ALA A 118 -0.35 -7.89 26.00
N ILE A 119 0.33 -6.90 26.58
CA ILE A 119 1.78 -6.74 26.51
C ILE A 119 2.30 -6.54 27.94
N ALA A 120 3.30 -7.33 28.31
CA ALA A 120 4.03 -7.16 29.56
C ALA A 120 5.42 -6.58 29.30
N VAL A 121 5.77 -5.53 30.03
CA VAL A 121 7.04 -4.80 29.89
C VAL A 121 7.76 -4.79 31.23
N SER A 122 9.01 -5.25 31.24
CA SER A 122 9.89 -5.20 32.41
C SER A 122 10.61 -3.85 32.51
N PRO A 123 10.89 -3.33 33.72
CA PRO A 123 11.75 -2.16 33.93
C PRO A 123 13.19 -2.41 33.44
N HIS A 124 13.58 -3.67 33.28
CA HIS A 124 14.87 -4.10 32.75
C HIS A 124 14.88 -4.29 31.22
N ALA A 125 13.80 -3.92 30.53
CA ALA A 125 13.78 -3.94 29.07
C ALA A 125 14.93 -3.09 28.49
N SER A 126 15.52 -3.54 27.39
CA SER A 126 16.62 -2.81 26.77
C SER A 126 16.20 -1.41 26.36
N GLY A 127 17.07 -0.44 26.59
CA GLY A 127 16.83 0.95 26.20
C GLY A 127 18.14 1.69 26.02
N VAL A 128 18.12 2.72 25.18
CA VAL A 128 19.26 3.61 24.94
C VAL A 128 19.43 4.59 26.10
N SER A 129 20.58 5.30 26.16
CA SER A 129 20.74 6.41 27.09
C SER A 129 19.91 7.62 26.63
N ALA A 130 19.57 8.50 27.58
CA ALA A 130 18.83 9.72 27.30
C ALA A 130 19.59 10.62 26.31
N ARG A 131 20.91 10.74 26.47
CA ARG A 131 21.79 11.46 25.55
C ARG A 131 21.75 10.91 24.12
N GLU A 132 21.78 9.58 23.96
CA GLU A 132 21.71 8.94 22.64
C GLU A 132 20.34 9.12 22.01
N LEU A 133 19.26 8.96 22.80
CA LEU A 133 17.90 9.16 22.33
C LEU A 133 17.68 10.60 21.86
N ALA A 134 18.14 11.58 22.65
CA ALA A 134 18.07 13.00 22.34
C ALA A 134 18.81 13.33 21.03
N ALA A 135 20.00 12.75 20.81
CA ALA A 135 20.74 12.93 19.57
C ALA A 135 19.97 12.40 18.34
N ARG A 136 19.28 11.28 18.48
CA ARG A 136 18.46 10.69 17.39
C ARG A 136 17.19 11.48 17.13
N VAL A 137 16.53 12.01 18.16
CA VAL A 137 15.39 12.92 18.01
C VAL A 137 15.82 14.20 17.26
N ARG A 138 16.93 14.83 17.65
CA ARG A 138 17.48 16.00 16.94
C ARG A 138 17.85 15.70 15.48
N ALA A 139 18.36 14.50 15.21
CA ALA A 139 18.72 14.07 13.85
C ALA A 139 17.50 13.68 12.99
N SER A 140 16.30 13.60 13.57
CA SER A 140 15.09 13.18 12.86
C SER A 140 14.59 14.28 11.91
N LYS A 141 14.80 14.05 10.61
CA LYS A 141 14.36 14.98 9.56
C LYS A 141 12.84 15.01 9.43
N ASP A 142 12.28 16.19 9.15
CA ASP A 142 10.86 16.41 8.88
C ASP A 142 9.93 16.04 10.05
N LEU A 143 10.44 15.94 11.29
CA LEU A 143 9.63 15.70 12.49
C LEU A 143 8.88 16.98 12.86
N ALA A 144 7.54 16.98 12.72
CA ALA A 144 6.69 18.16 12.87
C ALA A 144 5.81 18.13 14.13
N VAL A 145 5.55 16.94 14.68
CA VAL A 145 4.70 16.76 15.85
C VAL A 145 5.51 16.90 17.15
N PRO A 146 4.91 17.44 18.24
CA PRO A 146 5.53 17.40 19.56
C PRO A 146 5.99 15.98 19.91
N THR A 147 7.23 15.87 20.38
CA THR A 147 7.86 14.58 20.72
C THR A 147 8.24 14.58 22.19
N GLY A 148 7.60 13.69 22.96
CA GLY A 148 7.91 13.42 24.35
C GLY A 148 9.02 12.38 24.49
N ILE A 149 9.81 12.50 25.55
CA ILE A 149 10.81 11.49 25.93
C ILE A 149 10.39 10.84 27.24
N ALA A 150 10.23 9.51 27.20
CA ALA A 150 10.00 8.71 28.38
C ALA A 150 11.29 8.47 29.15
N LEU A 151 11.27 8.76 30.44
CA LEU A 151 12.42 8.57 31.32
C LEU A 151 12.32 7.28 32.13
N ARG A 152 13.49 6.72 32.43
CA ARG A 152 13.66 5.57 33.32
C ARG A 152 14.84 5.83 34.25
N GLY A 153 14.72 5.36 35.48
CA GLY A 153 15.74 5.47 36.51
C GLY A 153 15.09 5.74 37.85
N HIS A 154 15.92 6.03 38.83
CA HIS A 154 15.49 6.36 40.18
C HIS A 154 16.41 7.46 40.76
N GLY A 155 15.83 8.33 41.58
CA GLY A 155 16.55 9.41 42.26
C GLY A 155 17.45 10.23 41.31
N PRO A 156 18.77 10.35 41.58
CA PRO A 156 19.67 11.24 40.84
C PRO A 156 19.87 10.83 39.36
N GLU A 157 19.77 9.54 39.03
CA GLU A 157 19.91 9.08 37.63
C GLU A 157 18.79 9.63 36.73
N LEU A 158 17.61 9.87 37.31
CA LEU A 158 16.47 10.42 36.58
C LEU A 158 16.68 11.90 36.24
N LEU A 159 17.30 12.65 37.16
CA LEU A 159 17.68 14.04 36.96
C LEU A 159 18.75 14.18 35.87
N GLU A 160 19.76 13.30 35.89
CA GLU A 160 20.79 13.24 34.84
C GLU A 160 20.16 12.93 33.47
N ALA A 161 19.27 11.93 33.40
CA ALA A 161 18.57 11.57 32.17
C ALA A 161 17.70 12.72 31.62
N LEU A 162 17.02 13.45 32.51
CA LEU A 162 16.22 14.62 32.16
C LEU A 162 17.09 15.71 31.53
N GLN A 163 18.21 16.05 32.18
CA GLN A 163 19.14 17.08 31.71
C GLN A 163 19.79 16.71 30.38
N ASP A 164 20.19 15.44 30.21
CA ASP A 164 20.83 14.94 28.98
C ASP A 164 19.92 15.01 27.73
N ALA A 165 18.60 15.13 27.92
CA ALA A 165 17.61 15.10 26.85
C ALA A 165 16.72 16.36 26.76
N GLU A 166 16.93 17.36 27.64
CA GLU A 166 16.06 18.54 27.79
C GLU A 166 15.87 19.32 26.49
N ASP A 167 16.95 19.49 25.72
CA ASP A 167 16.98 20.26 24.49
C ASP A 167 16.25 19.58 23.32
N ALA A 168 16.09 18.25 23.37
CA ALA A 168 15.42 17.48 22.31
C ALA A 168 13.93 17.25 22.56
N ALA A 169 13.48 17.23 23.81
CA ALA A 169 12.10 16.90 24.16
C ALA A 169 11.15 18.11 24.08
N SER A 170 9.91 17.85 23.69
CA SER A 170 8.79 18.79 23.88
C SER A 170 8.21 18.69 25.29
N PHE A 171 8.20 17.48 25.86
CA PHE A 171 7.74 17.15 27.21
C PHE A 171 8.39 15.84 27.68
N PHE A 172 8.29 15.50 28.97
CA PHE A 172 8.82 14.25 29.50
C PHE A 172 7.74 13.43 30.19
N THR A 173 7.82 12.10 30.07
CA THR A 173 7.01 11.19 30.90
C THR A 173 7.89 10.56 31.99
N LEU A 174 7.40 10.63 33.23
CA LEU A 174 8.06 10.09 34.42
C LEU A 174 7.55 8.68 34.72
N PRO A 175 8.42 7.78 35.20
CA PRO A 175 8.02 6.42 35.52
C PRO A 175 7.07 6.37 36.73
N PRO A 176 6.23 5.33 36.84
CA PRO A 176 5.31 5.16 37.97
C PRO A 176 5.99 5.09 39.34
N ALA A 177 7.27 4.70 39.37
CA ALA A 177 8.08 4.71 40.58
C ALA A 177 8.24 6.10 41.22
N CYS A 178 7.99 7.19 40.50
CA CYS A 178 7.98 8.56 41.05
C CYS A 178 6.68 8.92 41.78
N ALA A 179 5.64 8.07 41.70
CA ALA A 179 4.35 8.35 42.31
C ALA A 179 4.46 8.36 43.85
N GLY A 180 4.06 9.48 44.47
CA GLY A 180 4.10 9.66 45.92
C GLY A 180 5.42 10.23 46.48
N ASP A 181 6.45 10.42 45.64
CA ASP A 181 7.71 11.06 46.05
C ASP A 181 7.69 12.56 45.67
N GLU A 182 6.96 13.36 46.46
CA GLU A 182 6.81 14.80 46.21
C GLU A 182 8.14 15.57 46.17
N PRO A 183 9.13 15.32 47.06
CA PRO A 183 10.43 15.97 46.99
C PRO A 183 11.15 15.71 45.67
N LEU A 184 11.15 14.46 45.18
CA LEU A 184 11.74 14.13 43.87
C LEU A 184 10.99 14.82 42.73
N LEU A 185 9.66 14.81 42.75
CA LEU A 185 8.86 15.48 41.72
C LEU A 185 9.16 16.98 41.68
N ARG A 186 9.25 17.66 42.83
CA ARG A 186 9.64 19.08 42.90
C ARG A 186 11.05 19.32 42.38
N ALA A 187 11.99 18.44 42.69
CA ALA A 187 13.36 18.54 42.18
C ALA A 187 13.41 18.44 40.65
N LEU A 188 12.65 17.51 40.06
CA LEU A 188 12.56 17.34 38.61
C LEU A 188 11.85 18.53 37.93
N VAL A 189 10.75 19.01 38.50
CA VAL A 189 10.02 20.19 38.00
C VAL A 189 10.91 21.43 38.01
N ASN A 190 11.71 21.63 39.06
CA ASN A 190 12.64 22.76 39.14
C ASN A 190 13.83 22.64 38.18
N ALA A 191 14.14 21.43 37.71
CA ALA A 191 15.29 21.17 36.85
C ALA A 191 15.03 21.42 35.36
N THR A 192 13.76 21.57 34.93
CA THR A 192 13.42 21.81 33.53
C THR A 192 12.26 22.78 33.36
N LYS A 193 12.24 23.48 32.22
CA LYS A 193 11.05 24.25 31.79
C LYS A 193 10.06 23.42 30.97
N LYS A 194 10.42 22.19 30.60
CA LYS A 194 9.56 21.31 29.80
C LYS A 194 8.49 20.70 30.69
N PRO A 195 7.24 20.55 30.21
CA PRO A 195 6.19 19.96 31.03
C PRO A 195 6.51 18.50 31.35
N LEU A 196 6.32 18.13 32.62
CA LEU A 196 6.47 16.77 33.12
C LEU A 196 5.09 16.10 33.23
N VAL A 197 5.03 14.84 32.82
CA VAL A 197 3.83 14.01 32.87
C VAL A 197 4.11 12.78 33.72
N LEU A 198 3.39 12.59 34.83
CA LEU A 198 3.57 11.42 35.70
C LEU A 198 2.70 10.24 35.22
N ARG A 199 3.30 9.07 34.97
CA ARG A 199 2.54 7.84 34.73
C ARG A 199 2.05 7.27 36.05
N LEU A 200 0.74 7.05 36.20
CA LEU A 200 0.16 6.54 37.44
C LEU A 200 0.20 5.00 37.47
N PRO A 201 0.62 4.37 38.58
CA PRO A 201 0.47 2.93 38.79
C PRO A 201 -0.99 2.46 38.62
N GLY A 202 -1.19 1.29 38.01
CA GLY A 202 -2.53 0.77 37.69
C GLY A 202 -3.28 0.11 38.84
N ASP A 203 -2.69 0.03 40.04
CA ASP A 203 -3.32 -0.50 41.25
C ASP A 203 -3.92 0.61 42.15
N LEU A 204 -3.95 1.86 41.66
CA LEU A 204 -4.43 3.02 42.42
C LEU A 204 -5.92 3.25 42.23
N GLU A 205 -6.66 3.30 43.34
CA GLU A 205 -8.10 3.59 43.34
C GLU A 205 -8.48 4.54 44.49
N GLY A 206 -9.65 5.17 44.34
CA GLY A 206 -10.28 5.95 45.40
C GLY A 206 -9.38 7.04 45.97
N ARG A 207 -9.13 7.00 47.29
CA ARG A 207 -8.34 8.03 47.99
C ARG A 207 -6.85 7.99 47.62
N ARG A 208 -6.27 6.80 47.40
CA ARG A 208 -4.83 6.68 47.06
C ARG A 208 -4.52 7.39 45.73
N LEU A 209 -5.41 7.24 44.75
CA LEU A 209 -5.30 7.93 43.46
C LEU A 209 -5.32 9.47 43.67
N ASP A 210 -6.27 9.96 44.46
CA ASP A 210 -6.42 11.39 44.74
C ASP A 210 -5.19 11.98 45.47
N ASP A 211 -4.64 11.26 46.44
CA ASP A 211 -3.48 11.70 47.21
C ASP A 211 -2.25 11.85 46.30
N ILE A 212 -2.02 10.87 45.41
CA ILE A 212 -0.90 10.89 44.46
C ILE A 212 -1.07 11.99 43.42
N VAL A 213 -2.27 12.16 42.86
CA VAL A 213 -2.55 13.22 41.88
C VAL A 213 -2.43 14.60 42.51
N ALA A 214 -2.93 14.78 43.74
CA ALA A 214 -2.79 16.03 44.48
C ALA A 214 -1.31 16.35 44.76
N SER A 215 -0.52 15.36 45.19
CA SER A 215 0.92 15.52 45.41
C SER A 215 1.66 15.90 44.12
N ALA A 216 1.33 15.25 42.99
CA ALA A 216 1.90 15.60 41.69
C ALA A 216 1.54 17.03 41.26
N ALA A 217 0.28 17.43 41.41
CA ALA A 217 -0.17 18.80 41.11
C ALA A 217 0.54 19.84 42.00
N ASN A 218 0.66 19.56 43.30
CA ASN A 218 1.36 20.43 44.27
C ASN A 218 2.86 20.57 43.97
N ALA A 219 3.47 19.52 43.42
CA ALA A 219 4.86 19.55 42.99
C ALA A 219 5.08 20.33 41.67
N GLY A 220 4.00 20.65 40.95
CA GLY A 220 4.04 21.36 39.67
C GLY A 220 4.10 20.45 38.44
N VAL A 221 3.80 19.16 38.58
CA VAL A 221 3.64 18.24 37.44
C VAL A 221 2.47 18.71 36.59
N ARG A 222 2.66 18.78 35.27
CA ARG A 222 1.68 19.40 34.37
C ARG A 222 0.60 18.44 33.86
N GLY A 223 0.91 17.15 33.82
CA GLY A 223 -0.06 16.14 33.42
C GLY A 223 0.13 14.79 34.10
N VAL A 224 -0.88 13.95 34.01
CA VAL A 224 -0.83 12.55 34.44
C VAL A 224 -1.32 11.63 33.33
N ILE A 225 -0.66 10.49 33.15
CA ILE A 225 -1.20 9.38 32.36
C ILE A 225 -1.99 8.49 33.30
N ALA A 226 -3.28 8.33 33.02
CA ALA A 226 -4.25 7.76 33.96
C ALA A 226 -3.88 6.36 34.46
N LEU A 227 -3.24 5.54 33.62
CA LEU A 227 -2.86 4.18 33.96
C LEU A 227 -1.62 3.74 33.17
N ALA A 228 -0.55 3.33 33.86
CA ALA A 228 0.69 2.84 33.26
C ALA A 228 0.65 1.35 32.88
N GLY A 229 0.00 0.55 33.73
CA GLY A 229 -0.18 -0.90 33.66
C GLY A 229 -0.43 -1.47 35.06
N ILE A 230 -0.85 -2.74 35.16
CA ILE A 230 -0.98 -3.46 36.44
C ILE A 230 0.24 -4.38 36.66
N PRO A 231 0.58 -4.74 37.91
CA PRO A 231 1.68 -5.69 38.15
C PRO A 231 1.51 -6.99 37.36
N CYS A 232 2.57 -7.43 36.67
CA CYS A 232 2.56 -8.66 35.86
C CYS A 232 3.00 -9.87 36.71
N PRO A 233 2.15 -10.89 36.90
CA PRO A 233 2.55 -12.08 37.66
C PRO A 233 3.68 -12.89 37.01
N LEU A 234 3.92 -12.69 35.70
CA LEU A 234 4.91 -13.44 34.92
C LEU A 234 6.28 -12.74 34.86
N LEU A 235 6.35 -11.45 35.19
CA LEU A 235 7.57 -10.65 35.13
C LEU A 235 7.73 -9.88 36.44
N PRO A 236 8.74 -10.21 37.28
CA PRO A 236 9.05 -9.43 38.47
C PRO A 236 9.23 -7.95 38.13
N ASP A 237 8.57 -7.09 38.90
CA ASP A 237 8.53 -5.63 38.73
C ASP A 237 8.01 -5.14 37.36
N GLY A 238 7.46 -6.05 36.54
CA GLY A 238 6.93 -5.76 35.21
C GLY A 238 5.48 -5.27 35.25
N GLU A 239 5.11 -4.51 34.22
CA GLU A 239 3.76 -3.99 34.03
C GLU A 239 3.06 -4.76 32.91
N LEU A 240 1.85 -5.23 33.17
CA LEU A 240 0.95 -5.83 32.20
C LEU A 240 -0.08 -4.80 31.75
N THR A 241 -0.24 -4.69 30.44
CA THR A 241 -1.11 -3.72 29.78
C THR A 241 -1.97 -4.42 28.72
N GLY A 242 -3.17 -3.91 28.44
CA GLY A 242 -4.11 -4.57 27.54
C GLY A 242 -5.53 -3.99 27.57
N PRO A 243 -6.44 -4.49 26.73
CA PRO A 243 -7.83 -3.99 26.61
C PRO A 243 -8.63 -4.07 27.92
N PHE A 244 -8.31 -5.03 28.78
CA PHE A 244 -8.99 -5.21 30.07
C PHE A 244 -8.80 -4.03 31.03
N LEU A 245 -7.83 -3.14 30.78
CA LEU A 245 -7.61 -1.93 31.58
C LEU A 245 -8.49 -0.75 31.19
N HIS A 246 -9.18 -0.80 30.04
CA HIS A 246 -9.88 0.37 29.51
C HIS A 246 -10.96 0.91 30.46
N ALA A 247 -11.76 0.03 31.06
CA ALA A 247 -12.80 0.43 32.01
C ALA A 247 -12.21 1.10 33.27
N GLN A 248 -11.11 0.58 33.79
CA GLN A 248 -10.41 1.15 34.94
C GLN A 248 -9.77 2.51 34.58
N SER A 249 -9.18 2.59 33.39
CA SER A 249 -8.62 3.83 32.85
C SER A 249 -9.69 4.91 32.70
N LEU A 250 -10.87 4.59 32.16
CA LEU A 250 -12.00 5.52 32.06
C LEU A 250 -12.42 6.06 33.43
N ALA A 251 -12.56 5.18 34.44
CA ALA A 251 -12.93 5.60 35.79
C ALA A 251 -11.88 6.52 36.42
N ALA A 252 -10.59 6.24 36.21
CA ALA A 252 -9.50 7.10 36.65
C ALA A 252 -9.51 8.45 35.93
N ILE A 253 -9.66 8.46 34.60
CA ILE A 253 -9.75 9.69 33.80
C ILE A 253 -10.90 10.57 34.30
N GLU A 254 -12.10 10.00 34.42
CA GLU A 254 -13.30 10.73 34.80
C GLU A 254 -13.19 11.31 36.22
N ARG A 255 -12.55 10.59 37.13
CA ARG A 255 -12.30 11.06 38.49
C ARG A 255 -11.27 12.18 38.54
N ILE A 256 -10.14 12.03 37.82
CA ILE A 256 -9.08 13.03 37.82
C ILE A 256 -9.55 14.30 37.11
N ALA A 257 -10.18 14.16 35.94
CA ALA A 257 -10.71 15.29 35.18
C ALA A 257 -11.73 16.09 35.99
N ARG A 258 -12.65 15.41 36.70
CA ARG A 258 -13.65 16.07 37.55
C ARG A 258 -13.06 16.82 38.75
N ARG A 259 -12.00 16.29 39.37
CA ARG A 259 -11.48 16.83 40.64
C ARG A 259 -10.27 17.74 40.48
N TYR A 260 -9.46 17.53 39.44
CA TYR A 260 -8.15 18.16 39.27
C TYR A 260 -7.93 18.75 37.88
N GLY A 261 -8.90 18.68 36.96
CA GLY A 261 -8.75 19.08 35.56
C GLY A 261 -8.34 20.54 35.30
N ASP A 262 -8.53 21.41 36.29
CA ASP A 262 -8.06 22.81 36.26
C ASP A 262 -6.58 22.96 36.61
N THR A 263 -6.02 21.99 37.34
CA THR A 263 -4.64 22.01 37.86
C THR A 263 -3.69 21.12 37.07
N ILE A 264 -4.16 19.95 36.64
CA ILE A 264 -3.34 18.92 35.99
C ILE A 264 -4.11 18.31 34.82
N ASP A 265 -3.44 18.21 33.68
CA ASP A 265 -4.04 17.63 32.48
C ASP A 265 -4.02 16.10 32.53
N VAL A 266 -5.08 15.44 32.07
CA VAL A 266 -5.17 13.98 32.04
C VAL A 266 -4.96 13.46 30.63
N ILE A 267 -4.07 12.47 30.51
CA ILE A 267 -3.81 11.72 29.28
C ILE A 267 -4.41 10.32 29.45
N GLY A 268 -5.32 9.96 28.55
CA GLY A 268 -5.94 8.63 28.53
C GLY A 268 -4.99 7.59 27.95
N SER A 269 -4.80 6.49 28.66
CA SER A 269 -3.97 5.37 28.21
C SER A 269 -4.47 4.07 28.83
N GLY A 270 -4.15 2.93 28.22
CA GLY A 270 -4.57 1.61 28.69
C GLY A 270 -5.79 1.09 27.92
N GLY A 271 -5.53 0.19 26.97
CA GLY A 271 -6.58 -0.62 26.35
C GLY A 271 -7.42 0.08 25.27
N ILE A 272 -6.93 1.17 24.68
CA ILE A 272 -7.61 1.85 23.55
C ILE A 272 -7.39 1.03 22.28
N MET A 273 -8.39 0.25 21.87
CA MET A 273 -8.30 -0.69 20.73
C MET A 273 -9.13 -0.26 19.52
N SER A 274 -10.03 0.70 19.71
CA SER A 274 -11.00 1.15 18.70
C SER A 274 -11.24 2.67 18.77
N PRO A 275 -11.85 3.26 17.72
CA PRO A 275 -12.31 4.64 17.76
C PRO A 275 -13.30 4.92 18.90
N ALA A 276 -14.17 3.96 19.23
CA ALA A 276 -15.12 4.11 20.32
C ALA A 276 -14.40 4.24 21.68
N ASP A 277 -13.37 3.42 21.92
CA ASP A 277 -12.56 3.48 23.14
C ASP A 277 -11.86 4.83 23.29
N ALA A 278 -11.33 5.34 22.18
CA ALA A 278 -10.65 6.63 22.12
C ALA A 278 -11.60 7.80 22.41
N LEU A 279 -12.78 7.80 21.78
CA LEU A 279 -13.81 8.80 22.04
C LEU A 279 -14.29 8.74 23.49
N ALA A 280 -14.52 7.54 24.04
CA ALA A 280 -14.90 7.38 25.44
C ALA A 280 -13.85 7.96 26.41
N SER A 281 -12.56 7.76 26.15
CA SER A 281 -11.49 8.36 26.97
C SER A 281 -11.48 9.89 26.90
N LEU A 282 -11.71 10.46 25.71
CA LEU A 282 -11.80 11.92 25.55
C LEU A 282 -13.07 12.47 26.20
N ASP A 283 -14.20 11.77 26.08
CA ASP A 283 -15.48 12.16 26.69
C ASP A 283 -15.45 12.06 28.22
N ALA A 284 -14.66 11.13 28.77
CA ALA A 284 -14.37 11.06 30.21
C ALA A 284 -13.53 12.24 30.73
N GLY A 285 -12.95 13.07 29.83
CA GLY A 285 -12.21 14.28 30.18
C GLY A 285 -10.71 14.21 29.93
N ALA A 286 -10.20 13.17 29.27
CA ALA A 286 -8.81 13.17 28.82
C ALA A 286 -8.60 14.25 27.74
N LYS A 287 -7.52 15.03 27.85
CA LYS A 287 -7.15 16.04 26.84
C LYS A 287 -6.35 15.47 25.68
N LEU A 288 -5.63 14.37 25.94
CA LEU A 288 -4.84 13.59 24.99
C LEU A 288 -5.06 12.10 25.25
N ILE A 289 -4.75 11.26 24.26
CA ILE A 289 -4.75 9.80 24.41
C ILE A 289 -3.45 9.20 23.86
N GLU A 290 -3.03 8.06 24.39
CA GLU A 290 -1.85 7.32 23.93
C GLU A 290 -2.21 5.90 23.47
N LEU A 291 -1.68 5.51 22.32
CA LEU A 291 -1.90 4.19 21.73
C LEU A 291 -0.66 3.32 21.90
N PHE A 292 -0.83 2.16 22.53
CA PHE A 292 0.21 1.13 22.66
C PHE A 292 -0.24 -0.22 22.07
N GLU A 293 -1.04 -0.99 22.80
CA GLU A 293 -1.53 -2.30 22.38
C GLU A 293 -2.46 -2.17 21.19
N GLY A 294 -3.27 -1.11 21.14
CA GLY A 294 -4.11 -0.79 19.99
C GLY A 294 -3.31 -0.72 18.69
N LEU A 295 -2.12 -0.11 18.71
CA LEU A 295 -1.27 -0.02 17.52
C LEU A 295 -0.69 -1.38 17.10
N VAL A 296 -0.42 -2.26 18.08
CA VAL A 296 0.13 -3.60 17.85
C VAL A 296 -0.93 -4.61 17.40
N PHE A 297 -2.12 -4.60 18.01
CA PHE A 297 -3.15 -5.62 17.75
C PHE A 297 -4.20 -5.14 16.74
N ALA A 298 -4.63 -3.87 16.82
CA ALA A 298 -5.59 -3.28 15.88
C ALA A 298 -4.91 -2.58 14.68
N GLY A 299 -3.58 -2.51 14.68
CA GLY A 299 -2.76 -2.15 13.53
C GLY A 299 -2.46 -0.64 13.37
N PRO A 300 -1.54 -0.31 12.43
CA PRO A 300 -1.08 1.05 12.20
C PRO A 300 -2.14 1.99 11.61
N GLY A 301 -3.29 1.46 11.17
CA GLY A 301 -4.43 2.27 10.74
C GLY A 301 -5.31 2.80 11.88
N LEU A 302 -5.13 2.31 13.12
CA LEU A 302 -5.94 2.74 14.26
C LEU A 302 -5.94 4.26 14.49
N PRO A 303 -4.79 4.98 14.49
CA PRO A 303 -4.81 6.43 14.70
C PRO A 303 -5.62 7.15 13.61
N GLY A 304 -5.52 6.72 12.36
CA GLY A 304 -6.33 7.25 11.26
C GLY A 304 -7.83 6.99 11.43
N ARG A 305 -8.23 5.80 11.91
CA ARG A 305 -9.64 5.51 12.22
C ARG A 305 -10.17 6.38 13.37
N ILE A 306 -9.35 6.65 14.38
CA ILE A 306 -9.72 7.55 15.50
C ILE A 306 -9.83 8.98 14.99
N LEU A 307 -8.88 9.42 14.15
CA LEU A 307 -8.88 10.75 13.56
C LEU A 307 -10.17 11.01 12.77
N HIS A 308 -10.56 10.08 11.90
CA HIS A 308 -11.81 10.16 11.15
C HIS A 308 -13.04 10.22 12.06
N ALA A 309 -13.06 9.44 13.15
CA ALA A 309 -14.15 9.48 14.12
C ALA A 309 -14.23 10.83 14.87
N LEU A 310 -13.10 11.52 15.07
CA LEU A 310 -13.07 12.87 15.65
C LEU A 310 -13.61 13.92 14.67
N GLU A 311 -13.25 13.81 13.40
CA GLU A 311 -13.76 14.67 12.32
C GLU A 311 -15.29 14.51 12.19
N ASP A 312 -15.78 13.27 12.08
CA ASP A 312 -17.21 12.96 12.05
C ASP A 312 -17.97 13.53 13.25
N ARG A 313 -17.38 13.46 14.45
CA ARG A 313 -17.98 14.01 15.68
C ARG A 313 -18.13 15.52 15.61
N GLN A 314 -17.12 16.23 15.09
CA GLN A 314 -17.16 17.69 14.94
C GLN A 314 -18.21 18.12 13.91
N GLU A 315 -18.27 17.45 12.76
CA GLU A 315 -19.24 17.74 11.70
C GLU A 315 -20.69 17.55 12.20
N ARG A 316 -20.98 16.44 12.91
CA ARG A 316 -22.30 16.21 13.50
C ARG A 316 -22.64 17.24 14.59
N GLY A 317 -21.65 17.69 15.37
CA GLY A 317 -21.82 18.77 16.34
C GLY A 317 -22.21 20.10 15.68
N LEU A 318 -21.57 20.44 14.55
CA LEU A 318 -21.86 21.63 13.75
C LEU A 318 -23.27 21.61 13.12
N HIS A 319 -23.77 20.43 12.74
CA HIS A 319 -25.13 20.27 12.18
C HIS A 319 -26.24 20.30 13.24
N SER A 320 -25.91 20.26 14.54
CA SER A 320 -26.87 20.22 15.65
C SER A 320 -27.23 21.59 16.27
N ILE A 321 -26.75 22.71 15.70
CA ILE A 321 -27.09 24.06 16.16
C ILE A 321 -28.33 24.57 15.40
N PRO A 322 -29.49 24.84 16.05
CA PRO A 322 -30.57 25.59 15.42
C PRO A 322 -30.08 27.02 15.21
N ARG A 323 -29.93 27.41 13.94
CA ARG A 323 -29.54 28.76 13.55
C ARG A 323 -30.66 29.74 13.92
N ALA A 324 -30.61 30.30 15.13
CA ALA A 324 -31.48 31.40 15.54
C ALA A 324 -31.15 32.63 14.68
N ARG A 325 -31.88 32.80 13.56
CA ARG A 325 -31.98 34.09 12.88
C ARG A 325 -32.99 34.95 13.65
N ARG A 326 -32.50 36.01 14.29
CA ARG A 326 -33.33 37.18 14.65
C ARG A 326 -33.98 37.69 13.36
N ALA A 327 -35.31 37.74 13.33
CA ALA A 327 -36.06 38.44 12.31
C ALA A 327 -35.93 39.96 12.54
N PRO A 328 -35.71 40.79 11.49
CA PRO A 328 -35.94 42.22 11.57
C PRO A 328 -37.45 42.54 11.45
N PRO A 329 -37.92 43.68 11.97
CA PRO A 329 -39.34 44.04 12.00
C PRO A 329 -39.86 44.43 10.59
N PRO A 330 -41.18 44.38 10.36
CA PRO A 330 -41.76 44.70 9.05
C PRO A 330 -41.88 46.21 8.88
N ALA A 331 -41.48 46.72 7.72
CA ALA A 331 -41.79 48.07 7.27
C ALA A 331 -42.44 48.02 5.88
N GLU A 332 -43.73 48.35 5.90
CA GLU A 332 -44.56 49.12 4.97
C GLU A 332 -44.45 48.95 3.44
N VAL A 333 -45.64 48.70 2.90
CA VAL A 333 -46.04 48.73 1.49
C VAL A 333 -46.17 50.20 1.03
N SER A 334 -45.68 50.50 -0.17
CA SER A 334 -46.27 51.56 -1.01
C SER A 334 -46.08 51.24 -2.49
N ASP A 335 -47.00 51.80 -3.26
CA ASP A 335 -47.61 51.33 -4.50
C ASP A 335 -46.83 51.54 -5.81
N GLU A 336 -47.29 50.74 -6.80
CA GLU A 336 -47.41 51.05 -8.25
C GLU A 336 -46.15 51.36 -9.09
N GLN A 337 -45.83 50.47 -10.05
CA GLN A 337 -46.09 50.66 -11.50
C GLN A 337 -45.42 49.57 -12.39
N PRO A 338 -45.91 49.34 -13.64
CA PRO A 338 -45.72 48.09 -14.38
C PRO A 338 -44.50 48.04 -15.31
N ILE A 339 -44.19 46.79 -15.68
CA ILE A 339 -43.09 46.23 -16.45
C ILE A 339 -42.77 46.97 -17.76
N GLU A 340 -41.48 47.24 -17.99
CA GLU A 340 -40.92 47.44 -19.34
C GLU A 340 -39.63 46.62 -19.51
N ILE A 341 -39.63 45.75 -20.53
CA ILE A 341 -38.50 44.87 -20.89
C ILE A 341 -37.58 45.67 -21.82
N ALA A 342 -36.34 45.93 -21.39
CA ALA A 342 -35.28 46.46 -22.24
C ALA A 342 -33.97 45.65 -22.06
N ALA A 343 -33.37 45.28 -23.19
CA ALA A 343 -32.20 44.41 -23.32
C ALA A 343 -30.95 44.95 -22.60
N PRO A 344 -30.06 44.07 -22.09
CA PRO A 344 -28.87 44.52 -21.39
C PRO A 344 -27.84 45.10 -22.36
N LYS A 345 -27.49 46.37 -22.16
CA LYS A 345 -26.30 46.99 -22.76
C LYS A 345 -25.05 46.57 -22.01
N ASP A 346 -24.06 46.23 -22.83
CA ASP A 346 -22.68 45.87 -22.54
C ASP A 346 -21.97 46.93 -21.69
N SER A 347 -21.52 46.51 -20.50
CA SER A 347 -20.40 47.14 -19.79
C SER A 347 -19.82 46.16 -18.77
N SER A 348 -19.04 45.20 -19.26
CA SER A 348 -18.20 44.36 -18.39
C SER A 348 -16.89 45.11 -18.10
N PRO A 349 -16.49 45.33 -16.83
CA PRO A 349 -15.13 45.77 -16.52
C PRO A 349 -14.15 44.63 -16.83
N ARG A 350 -13.08 44.96 -17.56
CA ARG A 350 -11.93 44.08 -17.82
C ARG A 350 -11.36 43.57 -16.49
N ILE A 351 -11.50 42.27 -16.26
CA ILE A 351 -10.69 41.55 -15.28
C ILE A 351 -9.35 41.27 -15.97
N GLU A 352 -8.30 41.88 -15.45
CA GLU A 352 -6.92 41.54 -15.77
C GLU A 352 -6.71 40.05 -15.51
N THR A 353 -6.29 39.34 -16.54
CA THR A 353 -5.90 37.93 -16.47
C THR A 353 -4.63 37.81 -15.63
N SER A 354 -4.79 37.66 -14.31
CA SER A 354 -3.74 37.05 -13.49
C SER A 354 -3.63 35.61 -13.96
N SER A 355 -2.47 35.23 -14.49
CA SER A 355 -2.14 33.87 -14.87
C SER A 355 -2.43 32.92 -13.71
N THR A 356 -3.52 32.16 -13.82
CA THR A 356 -3.72 30.96 -13.03
C THR A 356 -2.63 29.97 -13.42
N GLN A 357 -1.51 29.98 -12.69
CA GLN A 357 -0.68 28.79 -12.61
C GLN A 357 -1.53 27.71 -11.96
N GLU A 358 -2.04 26.81 -12.80
CA GLU A 358 -2.65 25.55 -12.36
C GLU A 358 -1.67 24.83 -11.43
N PRO A 359 -2.14 24.25 -10.30
CA PRO A 359 -1.29 23.44 -9.44
C PRO A 359 -0.79 22.22 -10.23
N SER A 360 0.52 22.12 -10.42
CA SER A 360 1.17 21.00 -11.11
C SER A 360 1.17 19.74 -10.23
N ILE A 361 0.04 19.05 -10.20
CA ILE A 361 -0.14 17.71 -9.61
C ILE A 361 0.80 16.73 -10.34
N PRO A 362 1.44 15.74 -9.68
CA PRO A 362 2.47 14.93 -10.33
C PRO A 362 1.90 14.09 -11.49
N THR A 363 2.23 14.51 -12.70
CA THR A 363 1.87 13.94 -14.02
C THR A 363 2.53 12.58 -14.33
N LYS A 364 2.92 11.80 -13.30
CA LYS A 364 3.86 10.67 -13.45
C LYS A 364 3.24 9.26 -13.46
N GLY A 365 1.96 9.10 -13.13
CA GLY A 365 1.33 7.77 -13.00
C GLY A 365 1.36 6.94 -14.29
N TRP A 366 0.97 7.55 -15.42
CA TRP A 366 1.02 6.90 -16.72
C TRP A 366 2.47 6.63 -17.19
N GLN A 367 3.46 7.45 -16.77
CA GLN A 367 4.87 7.24 -17.11
C GLN A 367 5.42 5.96 -16.47
N LEU A 368 5.03 5.66 -15.23
CA LEU A 368 5.41 4.42 -14.54
C LEU A 368 4.80 3.19 -15.21
N LEU A 369 3.56 3.31 -15.72
CA LEU A 369 2.89 2.24 -16.46
C LEU A 369 3.51 2.02 -17.84
N ALA A 370 3.90 3.10 -18.53
CA ALA A 370 4.65 3.02 -19.78
C ALA A 370 6.05 2.43 -19.56
N PHE A 371 6.74 2.81 -18.48
CA PHE A 371 8.00 2.18 -18.07
C PHE A 371 7.82 0.69 -17.80
N THR A 372 6.71 0.28 -17.18
CA THR A 372 6.41 -1.14 -17.00
C THR A 372 6.31 -1.86 -18.34
N GLY A 373 5.62 -1.27 -19.33
CA GLY A 373 5.58 -1.81 -20.69
C GLY A 373 6.97 -1.94 -21.33
N LEU A 374 7.86 -0.96 -21.14
CA LEU A 374 9.24 -1.02 -21.63
C LEU A 374 10.05 -2.15 -20.98
N VAL A 375 9.91 -2.33 -19.66
CA VAL A 375 10.56 -3.43 -18.93
C VAL A 375 10.05 -4.79 -19.41
N LEU A 376 8.76 -4.93 -19.68
CA LEU A 376 8.18 -6.15 -20.25
C LEU A 376 8.80 -6.45 -21.63
N ILE A 377 8.94 -5.45 -22.52
CA ILE A 377 9.64 -5.64 -23.80
C ILE A 377 11.08 -6.12 -23.58
N GLY A 378 11.82 -5.48 -22.68
CA GLY A 378 13.19 -5.88 -22.35
C GLY A 378 13.28 -7.31 -21.81
N ALA A 379 12.35 -7.69 -20.93
CA ALA A 379 12.28 -9.04 -20.38
C ALA A 379 11.97 -10.09 -21.47
N GLY A 380 11.02 -9.80 -22.37
CA GLY A 380 10.71 -10.70 -23.46
C GLY A 380 11.84 -10.82 -24.49
N VAL A 381 12.54 -9.74 -24.82
CA VAL A 381 13.76 -9.79 -25.65
C VAL A 381 14.85 -10.63 -24.98
N GLY A 382 15.02 -10.48 -23.66
CA GLY A 382 15.91 -11.33 -22.87
C GLY A 382 15.54 -12.81 -22.96
N ALA A 383 14.25 -13.13 -22.82
CA ALA A 383 13.73 -14.50 -22.96
C ALA A 383 14.00 -15.08 -24.36
N LEU A 384 13.80 -14.30 -25.42
CA LEU A 384 14.16 -14.70 -26.79
C LEU A 384 15.67 -14.94 -26.94
N GLY A 385 16.50 -14.07 -26.37
CA GLY A 385 17.96 -14.22 -26.39
C GLY A 385 18.42 -15.49 -25.69
N ILE A 386 17.81 -15.83 -24.55
CA ILE A 386 18.08 -17.09 -23.83
C ILE A 386 17.65 -18.29 -24.67
N ALA A 387 16.43 -18.27 -25.20
CA ALA A 387 15.90 -19.38 -25.99
C ALA A 387 16.71 -19.63 -27.28
N ALA A 388 17.26 -18.59 -27.90
CA ALA A 388 18.12 -18.69 -29.07
C ALA A 388 19.46 -19.40 -28.80
N THR A 389 19.90 -19.50 -27.54
CA THR A 389 21.17 -20.16 -27.20
C THR A 389 21.04 -21.66 -26.92
N VAL A 390 19.81 -22.22 -26.88
CA VAL A 390 19.49 -23.63 -26.53
C VAL A 390 19.99 -24.04 -25.12
N LYS A 391 20.60 -23.11 -24.37
CA LYS A 391 21.12 -23.34 -23.03
C LYS A 391 20.01 -23.09 -22.00
N MET A 392 19.93 -24.01 -21.04
CA MET A 392 19.14 -23.79 -19.82
C MET A 392 19.79 -22.71 -18.96
N LEU A 393 18.98 -22.00 -18.17
CA LEU A 393 19.52 -20.99 -17.27
C LEU A 393 20.34 -21.66 -16.14
N PRO A 394 21.34 -20.99 -15.56
CA PRO A 394 22.19 -21.60 -14.54
C PRO A 394 21.42 -22.20 -13.35
N TYR A 395 20.29 -21.59 -12.97
CA TYR A 395 19.42 -22.09 -11.91
C TYR A 395 18.52 -23.24 -12.35
N ASP A 396 18.11 -23.31 -13.63
CA ASP A 396 17.42 -24.48 -14.20
C ASP A 396 18.35 -25.70 -14.14
N VAL A 397 19.62 -25.50 -14.52
CA VAL A 397 20.66 -26.54 -14.43
C VAL A 397 20.88 -26.96 -12.98
N GLN A 398 20.92 -26.00 -12.04
CA GLN A 398 21.03 -26.30 -10.61
C GLN A 398 19.81 -27.07 -10.07
N PHE A 399 18.60 -26.68 -10.51
CA PHE A 399 17.36 -27.34 -10.08
C PHE A 399 17.26 -28.76 -10.64
N LEU A 400 17.55 -28.95 -11.93
CA LEU A 400 17.53 -30.27 -12.56
C LEU A 400 18.72 -31.14 -12.13
N GLY A 401 19.86 -30.54 -11.77
CA GLY A 401 21.12 -31.26 -11.60
C GLY A 401 21.66 -31.84 -12.90
N MET A 402 21.20 -31.34 -14.05
CA MET A 402 21.55 -31.80 -15.39
C MET A 402 21.65 -30.60 -16.35
N THR A 403 22.56 -30.69 -17.31
CA THR A 403 22.70 -29.68 -18.37
C THR A 403 21.76 -29.95 -19.55
N ALA A 404 21.56 -28.92 -20.39
CA ALA A 404 20.82 -29.07 -21.64
C ALA A 404 21.45 -30.14 -22.57
N ASP A 405 22.78 -30.18 -22.65
CA ASP A 405 23.51 -31.16 -23.47
C ASP A 405 23.26 -32.60 -22.99
N GLN A 406 23.27 -32.82 -21.67
CA GLN A 406 22.97 -34.13 -21.07
C GLN A 406 21.52 -34.57 -21.31
N LEU A 407 20.58 -33.63 -21.34
CA LEU A 407 19.18 -33.93 -21.68
C LEU A 407 19.00 -34.18 -23.18
N CYS A 408 19.76 -33.46 -24.00
CA CYS A 408 19.84 -33.64 -25.45
C CYS A 408 20.27 -35.05 -25.83
N GLU A 409 21.31 -35.58 -25.19
CA GLU A 409 21.80 -36.95 -25.41
C GLU A 409 20.74 -38.03 -25.11
N LYS A 410 19.85 -37.78 -24.14
CA LYS A 410 18.84 -38.75 -23.69
C LYS A 410 17.59 -38.82 -24.57
N ASN A 411 17.25 -37.75 -25.29
CA ASN A 411 16.04 -37.73 -26.11
C ASN A 411 16.20 -36.90 -27.41
N ALA A 412 17.36 -37.01 -28.06
CA ALA A 412 17.69 -36.33 -29.31
C ALA A 412 17.31 -34.83 -29.33
N CYS A 413 17.57 -34.13 -28.22
CA CYS A 413 17.22 -32.72 -27.99
C CYS A 413 15.72 -32.35 -28.01
N ARG A 414 14.79 -33.28 -28.23
CA ARG A 414 13.36 -32.96 -28.40
C ARG A 414 12.75 -32.28 -27.18
N ILE A 415 13.16 -32.68 -25.97
CA ILE A 415 12.69 -32.04 -24.71
C ILE A 415 13.21 -30.61 -24.59
N VAL A 416 14.49 -30.39 -24.92
CA VAL A 416 15.11 -29.05 -24.86
C VAL A 416 14.50 -28.13 -25.91
N HIS A 417 14.28 -28.64 -27.12
CA HIS A 417 13.59 -27.95 -28.20
C HIS A 417 12.13 -27.61 -27.84
N PHE A 418 11.44 -28.52 -27.16
CA PHE A 418 10.13 -28.24 -26.59
C PHE A 418 10.20 -27.12 -25.55
N MET A 419 11.12 -27.15 -24.59
CA MET A 419 11.25 -26.03 -23.63
C MET A 419 11.57 -24.70 -24.33
N ALA A 420 12.39 -24.73 -25.38
CA ALA A 420 12.71 -23.54 -26.18
C ALA A 420 11.48 -22.97 -26.89
N HIS A 421 10.60 -23.82 -27.45
CA HIS A 421 9.39 -23.35 -28.15
C HIS A 421 8.42 -22.60 -27.22
N ASP A 422 8.22 -23.10 -25.99
CA ASP A 422 7.37 -22.47 -24.98
C ASP A 422 7.96 -21.11 -24.56
N ARG A 423 9.28 -21.04 -24.33
CA ARG A 423 9.98 -19.79 -23.95
C ARG A 423 9.93 -18.73 -25.04
N VAL A 424 10.09 -19.11 -26.31
CA VAL A 424 9.98 -18.16 -27.44
C VAL A 424 8.55 -17.61 -27.54
N SER A 425 7.56 -18.49 -27.43
CA SER A 425 6.14 -18.12 -27.50
C SER A 425 5.74 -17.19 -26.34
N PHE A 426 6.25 -17.47 -25.13
CA PHE A 426 6.07 -16.62 -23.97
C PHE A 426 6.77 -15.26 -24.11
N GLY A 427 8.03 -15.25 -24.55
CA GLY A 427 8.80 -14.02 -24.80
C GLY A 427 8.09 -13.09 -25.78
N GLY A 428 7.59 -13.64 -26.90
CA GLY A 428 6.79 -12.89 -27.87
C GLY A 428 5.50 -12.31 -27.28
N SER A 429 4.83 -13.08 -26.42
CA SER A 429 3.60 -12.64 -25.74
C SER A 429 3.85 -11.47 -24.79
N ILE A 430 4.93 -11.51 -24.00
CA ILE A 430 5.28 -10.41 -23.08
C ILE A 430 5.66 -9.15 -23.85
N ILE A 431 6.42 -9.27 -24.95
CA ILE A 431 6.76 -8.10 -25.80
C ILE A 431 5.47 -7.47 -26.35
N SER A 432 4.52 -8.30 -26.78
CA SER A 432 3.22 -7.86 -27.30
C SER A 432 2.42 -7.09 -26.24
N ILE A 433 2.35 -7.60 -25.01
CA ILE A 433 1.74 -6.90 -23.87
C ILE A 433 2.46 -5.58 -23.60
N GLY A 434 3.78 -5.56 -23.66
CA GLY A 434 4.60 -4.37 -23.45
C GLY A 434 4.26 -3.23 -24.42
N PHE A 435 4.12 -3.51 -25.72
CA PHE A 435 3.66 -2.52 -26.71
C PHE A 435 2.27 -1.99 -26.39
N MET A 436 1.34 -2.87 -26.03
CA MET A 436 -0.03 -2.48 -25.68
C MET A 436 -0.08 -1.66 -24.38
N TYR A 437 0.75 -1.97 -23.39
CA TYR A 437 0.84 -1.22 -22.14
C TYR A 437 1.40 0.18 -22.35
N ILE A 438 2.41 0.33 -23.22
CA ILE A 438 2.93 1.65 -23.62
C ILE A 438 1.83 2.45 -24.32
N TYR A 439 1.11 1.85 -25.25
CA TYR A 439 -0.04 2.50 -25.90
C TYR A 439 -1.08 2.96 -24.87
N LEU A 440 -1.59 2.04 -24.04
CA LEU A 440 -2.63 2.32 -23.05
C LEU A 440 -2.20 3.43 -22.09
N ALA A 441 -0.95 3.42 -21.64
CA ALA A 441 -0.42 4.38 -20.71
C ALA A 441 -0.17 5.75 -21.36
N ALA A 442 0.56 5.80 -22.47
CA ALA A 442 0.99 7.05 -23.11
C ALA A 442 -0.11 7.74 -23.93
N GLY A 443 -1.14 6.99 -24.34
CA GLY A 443 -2.31 7.50 -25.07
C GLY A 443 -3.53 7.67 -24.15
N PRO A 444 -4.49 6.73 -24.16
CA PRO A 444 -5.81 6.93 -23.56
C PRO A 444 -5.75 7.18 -22.05
N LEU A 445 -4.82 6.58 -21.30
CA LEU A 445 -4.71 6.86 -19.86
C LEU A 445 -4.20 8.28 -19.59
N ARG A 446 -3.19 8.73 -20.35
CA ARG A 446 -2.66 10.11 -20.26
C ARG A 446 -3.73 11.14 -20.62
N GLU A 447 -4.61 10.80 -21.55
CA GLU A 447 -5.77 11.61 -21.94
C GLU A 447 -6.93 11.57 -20.94
N GLY A 448 -6.80 10.83 -19.83
CA GLY A 448 -7.83 10.75 -18.79
C GLY A 448 -8.96 9.75 -19.07
N ARG A 449 -8.78 8.82 -20.01
CA ARG A 449 -9.81 7.82 -20.34
C ARG A 449 -9.77 6.65 -19.34
N ALA A 450 -10.77 6.61 -18.46
CA ALA A 450 -10.82 5.66 -17.33
C ALA A 450 -10.84 4.17 -17.72
N TRP A 451 -11.33 3.81 -18.92
CA TRP A 451 -11.33 2.42 -19.39
C TRP A 451 -9.90 1.87 -19.52
N ALA A 452 -8.92 2.69 -19.94
CA ALA A 452 -7.54 2.26 -20.12
C ALA A 452 -6.90 1.86 -18.79
N TRP A 453 -7.27 2.57 -17.71
CA TRP A 453 -6.86 2.21 -16.36
C TRP A 453 -7.41 0.84 -15.95
N TRP A 454 -8.68 0.58 -16.22
CA TRP A 454 -9.32 -0.70 -15.90
C TRP A 454 -8.78 -1.84 -16.76
N THR A 455 -8.49 -1.60 -18.04
CA THR A 455 -7.82 -2.57 -18.91
C THR A 455 -6.47 -2.96 -18.33
N LEU A 456 -5.63 -1.98 -17.96
CA LEU A 456 -4.35 -2.23 -17.29
C LEU A 456 -4.57 -2.96 -15.96
N ALA A 457 -5.44 -2.47 -15.08
CA ALA A 457 -5.68 -3.11 -13.78
C ALA A 457 -6.11 -4.59 -13.91
N LEU A 458 -7.01 -4.90 -14.83
CA LEU A 458 -7.50 -6.26 -15.06
C LEU A 458 -6.43 -7.13 -15.70
N SER A 459 -5.83 -6.69 -16.82
CA SER A 459 -4.79 -7.47 -17.50
C SER A 459 -3.56 -7.67 -16.60
N GLY A 460 -3.19 -6.67 -15.81
CA GLY A 460 -2.10 -6.70 -14.85
C GLY A 460 -2.38 -7.61 -13.68
N ALA A 461 -3.59 -7.61 -13.12
CA ALA A 461 -3.96 -8.54 -12.05
C ALA A 461 -3.81 -10.00 -12.48
N PHE A 462 -4.25 -10.35 -13.69
CA PHE A 462 -4.08 -11.70 -14.22
C PHE A 462 -2.65 -12.00 -14.70
N GLY A 463 -1.97 -11.02 -15.30
CA GLY A 463 -0.59 -11.18 -15.77
C GLY A 463 0.41 -11.35 -14.63
N PHE A 464 0.33 -10.50 -13.59
CA PHE A 464 1.11 -10.67 -12.36
C PHE A 464 0.54 -11.77 -11.46
N GLY A 465 -0.72 -12.16 -11.60
CA GLY A 465 -1.31 -13.24 -10.80
C GLY A 465 -1.03 -14.64 -11.34
N SER A 466 -0.69 -14.77 -12.63
CA SER A 466 -0.51 -16.07 -13.29
C SER A 466 0.61 -16.89 -12.65
N PHE A 467 1.63 -16.26 -12.08
CA PHE A 467 2.73 -17.00 -11.44
C PHE A 467 2.29 -17.78 -10.19
N LEU A 468 1.20 -17.36 -9.53
CA LEU A 468 0.66 -18.04 -8.36
C LEU A 468 0.05 -19.40 -8.73
N THR A 469 -0.32 -19.60 -9.99
CA THR A 469 -1.02 -20.81 -10.44
C THR A 469 -0.14 -22.06 -10.43
N TYR A 470 1.19 -21.90 -10.50
CA TYR A 470 2.14 -23.01 -10.50
C TYR A 470 2.95 -23.15 -9.19
N LEU A 471 2.73 -22.29 -8.20
CA LEU A 471 3.49 -22.30 -6.93
C LEU A 471 3.37 -23.63 -6.17
N GLY A 472 2.31 -24.42 -6.43
CA GLY A 472 2.09 -25.75 -5.87
C GLY A 472 2.89 -26.90 -6.51
N TYR A 473 3.61 -26.66 -7.62
CA TYR A 473 4.30 -27.70 -8.40
C TYR A 473 5.76 -27.94 -8.01
N GLY A 474 6.27 -27.23 -6.98
CA GLY A 474 7.61 -27.48 -6.43
C GLY A 474 8.77 -26.87 -7.21
N TYR A 475 8.49 -26.04 -8.22
CA TYR A 475 9.48 -25.21 -8.91
C TYR A 475 9.12 -23.72 -8.77
N LEU A 476 10.09 -22.92 -8.36
CA LEU A 476 9.96 -21.46 -8.27
C LEU A 476 11.05 -20.82 -9.10
N ASP A 477 10.66 -20.15 -10.19
CA ASP A 477 11.59 -19.33 -10.93
C ASP A 477 11.91 -18.05 -10.14
N ILE A 478 13.14 -18.00 -9.61
CA ILE A 478 13.64 -16.90 -8.79
C ILE A 478 13.76 -15.62 -9.63
N TRP A 479 14.14 -15.69 -10.90
CA TRP A 479 14.27 -14.51 -11.75
C TRP A 479 12.92 -13.90 -12.09
N HIS A 480 11.92 -14.71 -12.40
CA HIS A 480 10.55 -14.24 -12.57
C HIS A 480 9.98 -13.68 -11.27
N GLY A 481 10.24 -14.34 -10.13
CA GLY A 481 9.86 -13.85 -8.81
C GLY A 481 10.50 -12.50 -8.47
N VAL A 482 11.80 -12.34 -8.71
CA VAL A 482 12.54 -11.08 -8.51
C VAL A 482 12.05 -10.00 -9.48
N ALA A 483 11.91 -10.31 -10.76
CA ALA A 483 11.40 -9.37 -11.76
C ALA A 483 9.98 -8.89 -11.38
N THR A 484 9.12 -9.79 -10.92
CA THR A 484 7.78 -9.46 -10.42
C THR A 484 7.85 -8.60 -9.16
N LEU A 485 8.66 -8.97 -8.17
CA LEU A 485 8.82 -8.19 -6.94
C LEU A 485 9.39 -6.79 -7.18
N LEU A 486 10.25 -6.63 -8.19
CA LEU A 486 10.81 -5.33 -8.57
C LEU A 486 9.81 -4.51 -9.39
N LEU A 487 9.08 -5.12 -10.31
CA LEU A 487 8.20 -4.42 -11.27
C LEU A 487 6.81 -4.11 -10.70
N LEU A 488 6.24 -5.02 -9.90
CA LEU A 488 4.89 -4.90 -9.34
C LEU A 488 4.69 -3.62 -8.50
N PRO A 489 5.64 -3.17 -7.65
CA PRO A 489 5.50 -1.91 -6.93
C PRO A 489 5.38 -0.70 -7.87
N PHE A 490 6.19 -0.61 -8.93
CA PHE A 490 6.09 0.47 -9.91
C PHE A 490 4.75 0.42 -10.65
N TYR A 491 4.28 -0.77 -10.98
CA TYR A 491 3.00 -0.97 -11.63
C TYR A 491 1.82 -0.54 -10.75
N LEU A 492 1.80 -0.97 -9.48
CA LEU A 492 0.75 -0.63 -8.52
C LEU A 492 0.74 0.86 -8.17
N VAL A 493 1.92 1.47 -7.98
CA VAL A 493 2.04 2.92 -7.77
C VAL A 493 1.59 3.68 -9.02
N GLY A 494 1.98 3.21 -10.20
CA GLY A 494 1.53 3.75 -11.49
C GLY A 494 0.01 3.73 -11.62
N LEU A 495 -0.63 2.58 -11.34
CA LEU A 495 -2.09 2.46 -11.32
C LEU A 495 -2.71 3.39 -10.28
N PHE A 496 -2.21 3.40 -9.05
CA PHE A 496 -2.78 4.22 -7.98
C PHE A 496 -2.74 5.72 -8.32
N TRP A 497 -1.58 6.23 -8.75
CA TRP A 497 -1.42 7.63 -9.15
C TRP A 497 -2.24 7.98 -10.38
N ALA A 498 -2.24 7.13 -11.41
CA ALA A 498 -3.05 7.36 -12.59
C ALA A 498 -4.54 7.43 -12.23
N ARG A 499 -5.04 6.58 -11.30
CA ARG A 499 -6.43 6.61 -10.84
C ARG A 499 -6.79 7.88 -10.09
N ALA A 500 -5.86 8.41 -9.29
CA ALA A 500 -6.05 9.66 -8.56
C ALA A 500 -6.28 10.83 -9.53
N THR A 501 -5.55 10.88 -10.63
CA THR A 501 -5.59 11.96 -11.64
C THR A 501 -6.69 11.82 -12.69
N LEU A 502 -7.38 10.68 -12.78
CA LEU A 502 -8.44 10.49 -13.78
C LEU A 502 -9.62 11.44 -13.55
N PRO A 503 -10.10 12.17 -14.59
CA PRO A 503 -11.32 12.95 -14.53
C PRO A 503 -12.57 12.07 -14.66
N GLY A 504 -13.70 12.54 -14.14
CA GLY A 504 -15.01 11.92 -14.35
C GLY A 504 -15.26 10.58 -13.64
N PRO A 505 -16.30 9.81 -14.06
CA PRO A 505 -16.71 8.59 -13.38
C PRO A 505 -15.67 7.47 -13.53
N LYS A 506 -15.18 6.96 -12.39
CA LYS A 506 -14.08 5.99 -12.30
C LYS A 506 -14.54 4.52 -12.22
N GLY A 507 -15.83 4.27 -12.47
CA GLY A 507 -16.46 2.95 -12.32
C GLY A 507 -15.98 1.93 -13.35
N ILE A 508 -16.05 0.65 -13.00
CA ILE A 508 -15.73 -0.46 -13.92
C ILE A 508 -16.68 -0.50 -15.13
N GLN A 509 -17.87 0.13 -15.04
CA GLN A 509 -18.81 0.24 -16.15
C GLN A 509 -18.23 0.97 -17.37
N THR A 510 -17.11 1.69 -17.21
CA THR A 510 -16.39 2.31 -18.33
C THR A 510 -15.87 1.29 -19.35
N LEU A 511 -15.63 0.03 -18.95
CA LEU A 511 -15.30 -1.06 -19.86
C LEU A 511 -16.49 -1.56 -20.70
N LEU A 512 -17.72 -1.23 -20.30
CA LEU A 512 -18.92 -1.68 -21.03
C LEU A 512 -19.28 -0.75 -22.19
N ARG A 513 -18.65 0.42 -22.29
CA ARG A 513 -18.98 1.44 -23.29
C ARG A 513 -18.09 1.28 -24.54
N PRO A 514 -18.66 1.04 -25.72
CA PRO A 514 -17.88 1.00 -26.94
C PRO A 514 -17.28 2.38 -27.27
N GLY A 515 -16.09 2.39 -27.86
CA GLY A 515 -15.37 3.63 -28.21
C GLY A 515 -16.07 4.45 -29.30
N ALA A 516 -16.51 3.77 -30.35
CA ALA A 516 -17.34 4.32 -31.42
C ALA A 516 -18.30 3.25 -31.95
N GLU A 517 -19.45 3.70 -32.45
CA GLU A 517 -20.41 2.83 -33.14
C GLU A 517 -19.88 2.48 -34.54
N ALA A 518 -20.09 1.24 -34.96
CA ALA A 518 -19.78 0.79 -36.31
C ALA A 518 -20.86 -0.20 -36.76
N TRP A 519 -21.33 -0.06 -38.00
CA TRP A 519 -22.15 -1.11 -38.59
C TRP A 519 -21.32 -2.38 -38.78
N LEU A 520 -21.86 -3.55 -38.41
CA LEU A 520 -21.10 -4.81 -38.33
C LEU A 520 -20.45 -5.20 -39.65
N TYR A 521 -21.11 -4.92 -40.78
CA TYR A 521 -20.64 -5.27 -42.13
C TYR A 521 -19.79 -4.18 -42.79
N SER A 522 -19.55 -3.06 -42.13
CA SER A 522 -18.57 -2.07 -42.59
C SER A 522 -17.14 -2.61 -42.40
N PRO A 523 -16.14 -2.09 -43.12
CA PRO A 523 -14.73 -2.44 -42.89
C PRO A 523 -14.31 -2.24 -41.42
N ALA A 524 -14.81 -1.21 -40.75
CA ALA A 524 -14.54 -0.96 -39.33
C ALA A 524 -15.19 -2.02 -38.42
N GLY A 525 -16.44 -2.41 -38.70
CA GLY A 525 -17.16 -3.45 -37.97
C GLY A 525 -16.51 -4.83 -38.14
N MET A 526 -16.29 -5.26 -39.38
CA MET A 526 -15.66 -6.55 -39.70
C MET A 526 -14.21 -6.63 -39.22
N GLY A 527 -13.48 -5.53 -39.30
CA GLY A 527 -12.12 -5.45 -38.80
C GLY A 527 -12.05 -5.59 -37.28
N ARG A 528 -12.93 -4.88 -36.55
CA ARG A 528 -13.06 -5.03 -35.09
C ARG A 528 -13.50 -6.44 -34.70
N ALA A 529 -14.48 -7.01 -35.40
CA ALA A 529 -14.95 -8.37 -35.14
C ALA A 529 -13.85 -9.41 -35.33
N SER A 530 -13.06 -9.29 -36.40
CA SER A 530 -11.92 -10.18 -36.68
C SER A 530 -10.86 -10.11 -35.56
N LEU A 531 -10.46 -8.90 -35.14
CA LEU A 531 -9.48 -8.75 -34.06
C LEU A 531 -10.04 -9.15 -32.68
N ALA A 532 -11.32 -8.91 -32.43
CA ALA A 532 -11.99 -9.36 -31.21
C ALA A 532 -12.06 -10.89 -31.16
N PHE A 533 -12.29 -11.56 -32.29
CA PHE A 533 -12.21 -13.01 -32.39
C PHE A 533 -10.81 -13.52 -32.07
N THR A 534 -9.76 -12.90 -32.63
CA THR A 534 -8.37 -13.22 -32.25
C THR A 534 -8.14 -13.06 -30.75
N ALA A 535 -8.57 -11.94 -30.17
CA ALA A 535 -8.39 -11.63 -28.75
C ALA A 535 -9.12 -12.62 -27.83
N LEU A 536 -10.36 -13.00 -28.17
CA LEU A 536 -11.12 -14.03 -27.46
C LEU A 536 -10.47 -15.41 -27.61
N GLY A 537 -9.92 -15.73 -28.79
CA GLY A 537 -9.12 -16.93 -29.02
C GLY A 537 -7.88 -16.97 -28.12
N MET A 538 -7.18 -15.85 -27.94
CA MET A 538 -6.05 -15.74 -27.00
C MET A 538 -6.50 -15.94 -25.55
N VAL A 539 -7.63 -15.37 -25.14
CA VAL A 539 -8.21 -15.56 -23.80
C VAL A 539 -8.52 -17.05 -23.55
N LEU A 540 -9.24 -17.69 -24.46
CA LEU A 540 -9.61 -19.11 -24.35
C LEU A 540 -8.38 -20.03 -24.42
N GLY A 541 -7.45 -19.74 -25.32
CA GLY A 541 -6.17 -20.45 -25.43
C GLY A 541 -5.35 -20.32 -24.16
N GLY A 542 -5.27 -19.12 -23.58
CA GLY A 542 -4.57 -18.86 -22.32
C GLY A 542 -5.16 -19.63 -21.15
N ILE A 543 -6.49 -19.65 -21.02
CA ILE A 543 -7.19 -20.48 -20.01
C ILE A 543 -6.87 -21.97 -20.23
N THR A 544 -6.92 -22.44 -21.47
CA THR A 544 -6.70 -23.84 -21.81
C THR A 544 -5.26 -24.27 -21.49
N ILE A 545 -4.27 -23.49 -21.94
CA ILE A 545 -2.84 -23.78 -21.71
C ILE A 545 -2.52 -23.74 -20.23
N MET A 546 -3.03 -22.73 -19.51
CA MET A 546 -2.81 -22.63 -18.06
C MET A 546 -3.48 -23.80 -17.33
N GLY A 547 -4.72 -24.17 -17.70
CA GLY A 547 -5.45 -25.29 -17.13
C GLY A 547 -4.76 -26.64 -17.37
N VAL A 548 -4.30 -26.90 -18.60
CA VAL A 548 -3.49 -28.08 -18.93
C VAL A 548 -2.18 -28.05 -18.16
N GLY A 549 -1.47 -26.92 -18.14
CA GLY A 549 -0.19 -26.72 -17.47
C GLY A 549 -0.22 -27.04 -15.97
N ILE A 550 -1.37 -26.83 -15.31
CA ILE A 550 -1.59 -27.15 -13.88
C ILE A 550 -2.38 -28.44 -13.65
N THR A 551 -2.59 -29.29 -14.64
CA THR A 551 -3.29 -30.56 -14.45
C THR A 551 -2.51 -31.72 -15.05
N SER A 552 -2.60 -31.90 -16.37
CA SER A 552 -1.91 -32.98 -17.09
C SER A 552 -0.50 -32.59 -17.56
N VAL A 553 -0.17 -31.30 -17.53
CA VAL A 553 1.05 -30.65 -18.04
C VAL A 553 1.22 -30.78 -19.56
N PHE A 554 0.89 -31.93 -20.14
CA PHE A 554 1.03 -32.26 -21.54
C PHE A 554 -0.32 -32.58 -22.19
N VAL A 555 -0.43 -32.27 -23.48
CA VAL A 555 -1.42 -32.80 -24.41
C VAL A 555 -0.79 -33.95 -25.23
N PRO A 556 -1.60 -34.83 -25.84
CA PRO A 556 -1.07 -35.98 -26.60
C PRO A 556 -0.05 -35.61 -27.68
N GLN A 557 -0.23 -34.45 -28.34
CA GLN A 557 0.65 -33.93 -29.37
C GLN A 557 2.06 -33.63 -28.84
N ASP A 558 2.18 -33.18 -27.58
CA ASP A 558 3.47 -32.86 -26.96
C ASP A 558 4.30 -34.13 -26.76
N LEU A 559 3.65 -35.18 -26.23
CA LEU A 559 4.28 -36.48 -25.96
C LEU A 559 4.62 -37.19 -27.28
N ALA A 560 3.78 -37.04 -28.30
CA ALA A 560 4.05 -37.54 -29.64
C ALA A 560 5.27 -36.84 -30.28
N TYR A 561 5.38 -35.52 -30.15
CA TYR A 561 6.54 -34.77 -30.63
C TYR A 561 7.83 -35.16 -29.90
N MET A 562 7.77 -35.27 -28.58
CA MET A 562 8.91 -35.65 -27.76
C MET A 562 9.23 -37.15 -27.83
N GLU A 563 8.36 -37.97 -28.40
CA GLU A 563 8.49 -39.44 -28.50
C GLU A 563 8.77 -40.10 -27.13
N ILE A 564 8.16 -39.57 -26.06
CA ILE A 564 8.37 -40.02 -24.67
C ILE A 564 7.08 -39.92 -23.86
N THR A 565 6.89 -40.86 -22.92
CA THR A 565 5.77 -40.81 -21.96
C THR A 565 6.10 -39.98 -20.72
N VAL A 566 5.08 -39.54 -19.98
CA VAL A 566 5.27 -38.81 -18.70
C VAL A 566 6.01 -39.66 -17.66
N ALA A 567 5.77 -40.98 -17.64
CA ALA A 567 6.45 -41.90 -16.73
C ALA A 567 7.95 -41.99 -17.04
N GLU A 568 8.32 -42.09 -18.32
CA GLU A 568 9.71 -42.09 -18.76
C GLU A 568 10.37 -40.73 -18.52
N LEU A 569 9.66 -39.62 -18.73
CA LEU A 569 10.18 -38.28 -18.44
C LEU A 569 10.51 -38.12 -16.95
N ASN A 570 9.65 -38.61 -16.06
CA ASN A 570 9.92 -38.64 -14.62
C ASN A 570 11.07 -39.58 -14.25
N ALA A 571 11.24 -40.69 -14.99
CA ALA A 571 12.37 -41.59 -14.80
C ALA A 571 13.71 -40.97 -15.25
N VAL A 572 13.69 -40.13 -16.29
CA VAL A 572 14.86 -39.33 -16.71
C VAL A 572 15.21 -38.31 -15.63
N ASN A 573 14.23 -37.53 -15.18
CA ASN A 573 14.39 -36.63 -14.05
C ASN A 573 13.02 -36.20 -13.50
N PRO A 574 12.70 -36.47 -12.22
CA PRO A 574 11.38 -36.14 -11.65
C PRO A 574 11.11 -34.63 -11.56
N ARG A 575 12.13 -33.79 -11.77
CA ARG A 575 12.02 -32.32 -11.74
C ARG A 575 11.72 -31.68 -13.10
N LEU A 576 11.71 -32.45 -14.20
CA LEU A 576 11.41 -31.92 -15.54
C LEU A 576 9.94 -31.52 -15.70
N VAL A 577 9.02 -32.33 -15.19
CA VAL A 577 7.58 -32.04 -15.29
C VAL A 577 7.20 -30.74 -14.57
N PRO A 578 7.65 -30.49 -13.31
CA PRO A 578 7.49 -29.20 -12.65
C PRO A 578 8.03 -27.99 -13.44
N LEU A 579 9.20 -28.13 -14.06
CA LEU A 579 9.84 -27.06 -14.82
C LEU A 579 9.02 -26.71 -16.08
N ILE A 580 8.52 -27.71 -16.79
CA ILE A 580 7.69 -27.51 -18.00
C ILE A 580 6.31 -26.96 -17.63
N ALA A 581 5.72 -27.43 -16.52
CA ALA A 581 4.44 -26.92 -16.01
C ALA A 581 4.49 -25.41 -15.74
N HIS A 582 5.60 -24.92 -15.19
CA HIS A 582 5.87 -23.49 -14.99
C HIS A 582 5.84 -22.70 -16.32
N ASP A 583 6.60 -23.15 -17.32
CA ASP A 583 6.72 -22.44 -18.60
C ASP A 583 5.34 -22.31 -19.29
N ARG A 584 4.51 -23.36 -19.19
CA ARG A 584 3.13 -23.37 -19.73
C ARG A 584 2.17 -22.49 -18.96
N ALA A 585 2.17 -22.56 -17.63
CA ALA A 585 1.31 -21.72 -16.82
C ALA A 585 1.64 -20.23 -17.00
N GLY A 586 2.94 -19.90 -17.09
CA GLY A 586 3.42 -18.55 -17.45
C GLY A 586 2.96 -18.12 -18.83
N PHE A 587 3.15 -18.95 -19.86
CA PHE A 587 2.70 -18.67 -21.22
C PHE A 587 1.19 -18.47 -21.32
N GLY A 588 0.40 -19.38 -20.73
CA GLY A 588 -1.06 -19.30 -20.72
C GLY A 588 -1.57 -18.03 -20.03
N GLY A 589 -0.96 -17.65 -18.90
CA GLY A 589 -1.27 -16.40 -18.22
C GLY A 589 -0.93 -15.15 -19.05
N GLY A 590 0.21 -15.16 -19.74
CA GLY A 590 0.60 -14.11 -20.67
C GLY A 590 -0.40 -13.98 -21.83
N LEU A 591 -0.77 -15.09 -22.46
CA LEU A 591 -1.72 -15.10 -23.57
C LEU A 591 -3.11 -14.59 -23.15
N PHE A 592 -3.59 -15.01 -21.97
CA PHE A 592 -4.84 -14.53 -21.37
C PHE A 592 -4.80 -13.01 -21.12
N SER A 593 -3.74 -12.51 -20.48
CA SER A 593 -3.55 -11.09 -20.21
C SER A 593 -3.47 -10.25 -21.49
N GLY A 594 -2.72 -10.74 -22.49
CA GLY A 594 -2.63 -10.12 -23.81
C GLY A 594 -3.98 -10.07 -24.53
N GLY A 595 -4.75 -11.16 -24.48
CA GLY A 595 -6.09 -11.23 -25.06
C GLY A 595 -7.05 -10.20 -24.45
N LEU A 596 -7.10 -10.08 -23.11
CA LEU A 596 -7.90 -9.05 -22.45
C LEU A 596 -7.47 -7.63 -22.84
N THR A 597 -6.15 -7.41 -22.91
CA THR A 597 -5.57 -6.10 -23.26
C THR A 597 -6.01 -5.68 -24.67
N VAL A 598 -5.89 -6.58 -25.65
CA VAL A 598 -6.30 -6.34 -27.04
C VAL A 598 -7.82 -6.15 -27.13
N PHE A 599 -8.60 -7.02 -26.49
CA PHE A 599 -10.06 -6.98 -26.54
C PHE A 599 -10.61 -5.64 -26.03
N PHE A 600 -10.21 -5.20 -24.84
CA PHE A 600 -10.73 -3.95 -24.28
C PHE A 600 -10.18 -2.71 -25.00
N SER A 601 -8.96 -2.77 -25.54
CA SER A 601 -8.41 -1.68 -26.38
C SER A 601 -9.22 -1.52 -27.68
N LEU A 602 -9.71 -2.61 -28.26
CA LEU A 602 -10.58 -2.58 -29.44
C LEU A 602 -12.01 -2.19 -29.11
N TRP A 603 -12.55 -2.69 -28.00
CA TRP A 603 -13.92 -2.41 -27.59
C TRP A 603 -14.08 -0.93 -27.20
N CYS A 604 -13.23 -0.45 -26.29
CA CYS A 604 -13.34 0.89 -25.70
C CYS A 604 -12.52 1.95 -26.45
N GLY A 605 -11.42 1.55 -27.09
CA GLY A 605 -10.42 2.47 -27.65
C GLY A 605 -10.54 2.71 -29.16
N ALA A 606 -11.21 1.83 -29.91
CA ALA A 606 -11.34 2.01 -31.35
C ALA A 606 -12.30 3.15 -31.70
N LYS A 607 -11.73 4.24 -32.22
CA LYS A 607 -12.45 5.38 -32.79
C LYS A 607 -11.83 5.77 -34.14
N PRO A 608 -12.57 6.46 -35.02
CA PRO A 608 -11.99 7.00 -36.24
C PRO A 608 -10.74 7.84 -35.92
N GLY A 609 -9.68 7.72 -36.71
CA GLY A 609 -8.45 8.51 -36.51
C GLY A 609 -7.49 8.07 -35.39
N GLU A 610 -7.79 7.01 -34.64
CA GLU A 610 -6.92 6.45 -33.57
C GLU A 610 -5.71 5.66 -34.13
N LYS A 611 -4.78 6.37 -34.78
CA LYS A 611 -3.56 5.81 -35.44
C LYS A 611 -2.67 5.01 -34.48
N TRP A 612 -2.56 5.48 -33.23
CA TRP A 612 -1.70 4.86 -32.22
C TRP A 612 -2.19 3.46 -31.82
N LEU A 613 -3.51 3.25 -31.77
CA LEU A 613 -4.09 1.94 -31.51
C LEU A 613 -3.72 0.96 -32.64
N TRP A 614 -3.87 1.38 -33.90
CA TRP A 614 -3.53 0.54 -35.04
C TRP A 614 -2.05 0.14 -35.05
N ALA A 615 -1.15 1.10 -34.80
CA ALA A 615 0.29 0.83 -34.75
C ALA A 615 0.66 -0.10 -33.60
N ALA A 616 0.09 0.10 -32.41
CA ALA A 616 0.32 -0.76 -31.26
C ALA A 616 -0.15 -2.20 -31.52
N LEU A 617 -1.34 -2.37 -32.09
CA LEU A 617 -1.88 -3.67 -32.47
C LEU A 617 -0.99 -4.36 -33.50
N LEU A 618 -0.57 -3.64 -34.56
CA LEU A 618 0.32 -4.20 -35.59
C LEU A 618 1.64 -4.68 -34.99
N CYS A 619 2.33 -3.84 -34.22
CA CYS A 619 3.61 -4.19 -33.61
C CYS A 619 3.47 -5.38 -32.65
N ALA A 620 2.44 -5.36 -31.80
CA ALA A 620 2.16 -6.45 -30.88
C ALA A 620 1.87 -7.76 -31.63
N GLY A 621 0.98 -7.74 -32.63
CA GLY A 621 0.62 -8.95 -33.37
C GLY A 621 1.74 -9.51 -34.23
N ILE A 622 2.55 -8.66 -34.89
CA ILE A 622 3.71 -9.14 -35.67
C ILE A 622 4.66 -9.90 -34.74
N VAL A 623 5.05 -9.31 -33.60
CA VAL A 623 5.99 -9.97 -32.69
C VAL A 623 5.36 -11.23 -32.08
N GLY A 624 4.13 -11.14 -31.60
CA GLY A 624 3.42 -12.28 -31.00
C GLY A 624 3.31 -13.48 -31.95
N PHE A 625 2.76 -13.28 -33.16
CA PHE A 625 2.59 -14.36 -34.12
C PHE A 625 3.91 -14.83 -34.74
N ALA A 626 4.88 -13.95 -34.98
CA ALA A 626 6.20 -14.37 -35.46
C ALA A 626 6.90 -15.30 -34.46
N CYS A 627 6.81 -15.01 -33.15
CA CYS A 627 7.34 -15.90 -32.12
C CYS A 627 6.52 -17.18 -31.97
N ALA A 628 5.18 -17.08 -31.96
CA ALA A 628 4.29 -18.22 -31.74
C ALA A 628 4.24 -19.21 -32.91
N ILE A 629 4.63 -18.81 -34.12
CA ILE A 629 4.62 -19.67 -35.33
C ILE A 629 6.05 -19.95 -35.79
N GLY A 630 6.94 -18.95 -35.74
CA GLY A 630 8.26 -19.02 -36.38
C GLY A 630 9.25 -19.97 -35.71
N ILE A 631 9.05 -20.31 -34.44
CA ILE A 631 9.93 -21.25 -33.73
C ILE A 631 9.68 -22.70 -34.15
N HIS A 632 8.45 -23.07 -34.50
CA HIS A 632 8.03 -24.44 -34.76
C HIS A 632 8.78 -25.13 -35.91
N PRO A 633 9.01 -24.49 -37.07
CA PRO A 633 9.86 -25.07 -38.12
C PRO A 633 11.31 -25.29 -37.68
N ILE A 634 11.83 -24.45 -36.78
CA ILE A 634 13.21 -24.52 -36.27
C ILE A 634 13.36 -25.71 -35.33
N VAL A 635 12.38 -25.95 -34.46
CA VAL A 635 12.40 -27.05 -33.49
C VAL A 635 11.82 -28.36 -34.05
N GLY A 636 11.20 -28.33 -35.23
CA GLY A 636 10.55 -29.48 -35.87
C GLY A 636 9.16 -29.83 -35.32
N TYR A 637 8.60 -29.03 -34.41
CA TYR A 637 7.28 -29.27 -33.82
C TYR A 637 6.15 -28.73 -34.73
N THR A 638 5.90 -29.41 -35.84
CA THR A 638 5.04 -28.89 -36.93
C THR A 638 3.66 -29.55 -37.01
N ASP A 639 3.15 -30.08 -35.90
CA ASP A 639 1.82 -30.69 -35.84
C ASP A 639 0.72 -29.68 -36.23
N PHE A 640 -0.15 -30.09 -37.16
CA PHE A 640 -1.18 -29.20 -37.69
C PHE A 640 -2.23 -28.82 -36.65
N ILE A 641 -2.65 -29.77 -35.80
CA ILE A 641 -3.69 -29.51 -34.78
C ILE A 641 -3.15 -28.53 -33.73
N HIS A 642 -1.88 -28.69 -33.34
CA HIS A 642 -1.16 -27.77 -32.45
C HIS A 642 -1.06 -26.35 -33.02
N LEU A 643 -0.68 -26.20 -34.29
CA LEU A 643 -0.47 -24.90 -34.93
C LEU A 643 -1.75 -24.24 -35.46
N ALA A 644 -2.83 -25.00 -35.69
CA ALA A 644 -4.06 -24.50 -36.30
C ALA A 644 -4.66 -23.28 -35.57
N PRO A 645 -4.75 -23.23 -34.22
CA PRO A 645 -5.22 -22.06 -33.51
C PRO A 645 -4.36 -20.80 -33.75
N ALA A 646 -3.03 -20.96 -33.82
CA ALA A 646 -2.10 -19.86 -34.07
C ALA A 646 -2.23 -19.34 -35.51
N TYR A 647 -2.35 -20.23 -36.50
CA TYR A 647 -2.59 -19.84 -37.90
C TYR A 647 -3.94 -19.15 -38.09
N ALA A 648 -5.00 -19.70 -37.52
CA ALA A 648 -6.32 -19.07 -37.55
C ALA A 648 -6.30 -17.68 -36.90
N GLY A 649 -5.60 -17.57 -35.76
CA GLY A 649 -5.34 -16.29 -35.09
C GLY A 649 -4.60 -15.30 -35.98
N ALA A 650 -3.52 -15.72 -36.65
CA ALA A 650 -2.71 -14.84 -37.50
C ALA A 650 -3.49 -14.34 -38.73
N VAL A 651 -4.26 -15.20 -39.37
CA VAL A 651 -5.10 -14.84 -40.54
C VAL A 651 -6.20 -13.86 -40.14
N THR A 652 -6.92 -14.15 -39.04
CA THR A 652 -7.98 -13.26 -38.52
C THR A 652 -7.41 -11.94 -38.05
N PHE A 653 -6.23 -11.96 -37.42
CA PHE A 653 -5.50 -10.76 -37.02
C PHE A 653 -5.13 -9.88 -38.22
N LEU A 654 -4.47 -10.47 -39.23
CA LEU A 654 -4.05 -9.73 -40.43
C LEU A 654 -5.25 -9.12 -41.17
N THR A 655 -6.33 -9.89 -41.30
CA THR A 655 -7.60 -9.42 -41.89
C THR A 655 -8.12 -8.21 -41.12
N GLY A 656 -8.16 -8.30 -39.79
CA GLY A 656 -8.61 -7.22 -38.92
C GLY A 656 -7.75 -5.95 -39.03
N ILE A 657 -6.43 -6.09 -39.03
CA ILE A 657 -5.47 -4.98 -39.21
C ILE A 657 -5.65 -4.28 -40.55
N VAL A 658 -5.80 -5.05 -41.64
CA VAL A 658 -5.97 -4.50 -42.99
C VAL A 658 -7.28 -3.74 -43.11
N LEU A 659 -8.39 -4.31 -42.61
CA LEU A 659 -9.70 -3.67 -42.64
C LEU A 659 -9.76 -2.40 -41.77
N LEU A 660 -9.05 -2.38 -40.64
CA LEU A 660 -8.99 -1.23 -39.74
C LEU A 660 -7.98 -0.16 -40.15
N TYR A 661 -7.14 -0.40 -41.15
CA TYR A 661 -6.16 0.59 -41.60
C TYR A 661 -6.83 1.91 -42.02
N ARG A 662 -7.78 1.89 -42.95
CA ARG A 662 -8.45 3.13 -43.39
C ARG A 662 -9.26 3.79 -42.25
N PRO A 663 -10.15 3.07 -41.53
CA PRO A 663 -10.94 3.66 -40.45
C PRO A 663 -10.11 4.30 -39.32
N LEU A 664 -9.05 3.64 -38.86
CA LEU A 664 -8.22 4.16 -37.76
C LEU A 664 -7.15 5.15 -38.25
N TRP A 665 -6.65 5.03 -39.48
CA TRP A 665 -5.55 5.88 -39.96
C TRP A 665 -6.02 7.16 -40.67
N ARG A 666 -7.18 7.12 -41.33
CA ARG A 666 -7.71 8.23 -42.15
C ARG A 666 -9.03 8.80 -41.62
N GLY A 667 -9.61 8.22 -40.58
CA GLY A 667 -10.84 8.74 -39.96
C GLY A 667 -10.62 10.06 -39.21
N ASP A 668 -11.71 10.80 -39.00
CA ASP A 668 -11.70 12.04 -38.22
C ASP A 668 -11.83 11.72 -36.71
N PRO A 669 -10.84 12.05 -35.87
CA PRO A 669 -10.87 11.75 -34.43
C PRO A 669 -11.99 12.44 -33.64
N THR A 670 -12.73 13.39 -34.25
CA THR A 670 -13.88 14.04 -33.63
C THR A 670 -15.18 13.26 -33.78
N GLU A 671 -15.22 12.25 -34.67
CA GLU A 671 -16.41 11.44 -34.92
C GLU A 671 -16.63 10.37 -33.83
N THR A 672 -17.88 10.19 -33.43
CA THR A 672 -18.30 9.18 -32.44
C THR A 672 -18.82 7.88 -33.08
N ARG A 673 -18.89 7.84 -34.40
CA ARG A 673 -19.35 6.72 -35.21
C ARG A 673 -18.44 6.58 -36.43
N PHE A 674 -18.12 5.34 -36.81
CA PHE A 674 -17.42 5.07 -38.05
C PHE A 674 -18.36 5.31 -39.24
N PRO A 675 -17.88 5.93 -40.33
CA PRO A 675 -18.69 6.14 -41.51
C PRO A 675 -19.11 4.79 -42.11
N ASP A 676 -20.42 4.66 -42.40
CA ASP A 676 -20.98 3.53 -43.12
C ASP A 676 -20.65 3.73 -44.61
N LEU A 677 -19.42 3.37 -45.00
CA LEU A 677 -19.00 3.34 -46.40
C LEU A 677 -19.40 2.02 -47.06
#